data_AF-A0A540WQN7-F1
#
_entry.id   AF-A0A540WQN7-F1
#
_cell.length_a   1.000
_cell.length_b   1.000
_cell.length_c   1.000
_cell.angle_alpha   90.00
_cell.angle_beta   90.00
_cell.angle_gamma   90.00
#
_symmetry.space_group_name_H-M   'P 1'
#
loop_
_entity.id
_entity.type
_entity.pdbx_description
1 polymer ?
#
loop_
_entity_poly.entity_id
_entity_poly.type
_entity_poly.pdbx_seq_one_letter_code
_entity_poly.pdbx_strand_id
1 'polypeptide(L)'
;MSRRGSRSPWLLLTAALVAGPSLAGEVTNVVASDRIPLPAERESKYRNRIAQELGGGGWQVFLGDLHSHPRGHSENEDTELDFTPQILRSEVLQSAFRHGYDFFGTSNHTSSWDDGYDGDDPISQLSPELDANGQPELLILTGVESHVGPDDGTGPSHDHHFNSFNRHVHVHSDDVWDMHHEILNNYSTNPLLSTHVQLNHPSDNVWFTLPTEPDRRRNVRDAIELTEFNGLPRYFELLRRGFRVAPVSNSDSHATTRELLAHEYLDRNPDGSFVRPFIDEPGVPREKLYGDDFAQGRGGVVLPPGTPFNYNNFLTALRNRSVFRTGLAPASGFFMVNGRPMGSEFERAANERRLDFTVWGTTKDGTGYGGNEWTKLQVWNPFQPGAPLKEITYSDPNLINVREAFSLTPYESIYVVTLTQNWGNSEVVMAPIWVTNPVSKPTVSFEHPVINRQLVPMLFINGGGNSLILQRATNPLSPDWKTVGTITNNYYYPIDSATLPTTSLWRVVDPHQQTIVSNATTLTIANGIEAELPWVGTTTHDGVNVTVHWSHPQGVAVDYFASRDNGATWTKVGEDVVANTNRYWNFYTGGWGNSNVLLKVVDKNDSGRFGIAGPFFVDATVEHKIPATSSNATINAIAAYTVTDDNTGSCWWTSNGNEQSVYIDLGQVHLVKRMEVLFGSANPPSWYMGISLNGSSWVIQDGSSLSYASGQTLIRDYSQRSGGGLNTRYVRFYASGTFPGITQFSQICDVRFYR
;
A
#
# COMPACT_ATOMS: atom_id res chain seq x y z
N MET A 1 34.43 -58.84 -16.67
CA MET A 1 33.91 -59.15 -15.31
C MET A 1 35.05 -58.96 -14.31
N SER A 2 35.11 -57.80 -13.65
CA SER A 2 35.99 -57.54 -12.51
C SER A 2 35.18 -56.71 -11.51
N ARG A 3 35.26 -57.11 -10.24
CA ARG A 3 34.46 -56.62 -9.12
C ARG A 3 34.85 -55.18 -8.76
N ARG A 4 33.89 -54.25 -8.75
CA ARG A 4 33.90 -53.11 -7.82
C ARG A 4 32.73 -53.33 -6.87
N GLY A 5 33.06 -53.76 -5.65
CA GLY A 5 32.08 -54.05 -4.62
C GLY A 5 31.46 -52.75 -4.13
N SER A 6 30.14 -52.65 -4.25
CA SER A 6 29.34 -51.70 -3.48
C SER A 6 29.64 -51.93 -1.99
N ARG A 7 30.44 -51.06 -1.37
CA ARG A 7 30.56 -51.07 0.09
C ARG A 7 29.22 -50.61 0.63
N SER A 8 28.55 -51.49 1.36
CA SER A 8 27.29 -51.18 2.03
C SER A 8 27.45 -49.90 2.87
N PRO A 9 26.48 -48.96 2.88
CA PRO A 9 26.53 -47.76 3.72
C PRO A 9 26.77 -48.09 5.21
N TRP A 10 26.35 -49.28 5.65
CA TRP A 10 26.61 -49.83 6.98
C TRP A 10 28.10 -50.07 7.29
N LEU A 11 28.91 -50.42 6.29
CA LEU A 11 30.37 -50.64 6.43
C LEU A 11 31.15 -49.32 6.53
N LEU A 12 30.65 -48.22 5.96
CA LEU A 12 31.33 -46.92 5.93
C LEU A 12 31.38 -46.26 7.32
N LEU A 13 30.29 -46.32 8.09
CA LEU A 13 30.26 -45.77 9.45
C LEU A 13 30.89 -46.71 10.48
N THR A 14 30.72 -48.03 10.34
CA THR A 14 31.36 -49.00 11.26
C THR A 14 32.89 -48.95 11.13
N ALA A 15 33.43 -48.68 9.93
CA ALA A 15 34.85 -48.41 9.76
C ALA A 15 35.28 -47.05 10.36
N ALA A 16 34.46 -46.00 10.23
CA ALA A 16 34.74 -44.67 10.80
C ALA A 16 34.67 -44.66 12.34
N LEU A 17 33.79 -45.45 12.95
CA LEU A 17 33.63 -45.54 14.41
C LEU A 17 34.71 -46.39 15.09
N VAL A 18 35.38 -47.28 14.34
CA VAL A 18 36.41 -48.21 14.85
C VAL A 18 37.83 -47.76 14.46
N ALA A 19 37.96 -46.82 13.52
CA ALA A 19 39.23 -46.16 13.22
C ALA A 19 39.65 -45.28 14.41
N GLY A 20 40.66 -45.73 15.16
CA GLY A 20 41.41 -44.83 16.03
C GLY A 20 42.12 -43.75 15.20
N PRO A 21 42.58 -42.66 15.83
CA PRO A 21 43.35 -41.62 15.16
C PRO A 21 44.71 -42.20 14.72
N SER A 22 44.75 -42.90 13.60
CA SER A 22 45.99 -43.37 12.98
C SER A 22 46.19 -42.63 11.66
N LEU A 23 46.84 -41.48 11.81
CA LEU A 23 47.67 -40.72 10.87
C LEU A 23 47.82 -41.35 9.47
N ALA A 24 46.90 -41.02 8.55
CA ALA A 24 47.35 -40.58 7.23
C ALA A 24 47.98 -39.19 7.40
N GLY A 25 49.01 -38.83 6.61
CA GLY A 25 49.62 -37.50 6.67
C GLY A 25 48.53 -36.42 6.63
N GLU A 26 48.64 -35.38 7.47
CA GLU A 26 47.58 -34.38 7.66
C GLU A 26 47.23 -33.64 6.36
N VAL A 27 46.25 -34.13 5.61
CA VAL A 27 45.74 -33.51 4.37
C VAL A 27 44.77 -32.34 4.64
N THR A 28 44.77 -31.78 5.85
CA THR A 28 43.63 -31.02 6.38
C THR A 28 44.03 -29.76 7.14
N ASN A 29 43.19 -28.72 7.12
CA ASN A 29 43.41 -27.45 7.81
C ASN A 29 43.03 -27.45 9.30
N VAL A 30 42.32 -28.47 9.79
CA VAL A 30 41.91 -28.57 11.21
C VAL A 30 42.68 -29.65 11.97
N VAL A 31 42.97 -29.40 13.24
CA VAL A 31 43.59 -30.41 14.12
C VAL A 31 42.60 -31.52 14.47
N ALA A 32 43.09 -32.74 14.64
CA ALA A 32 42.24 -33.92 14.85
C ALA A 32 41.26 -33.81 16.04
N SER A 33 41.61 -33.04 17.08
CA SER A 33 40.73 -32.79 18.24
C SER A 33 39.46 -32.00 17.90
N ASP A 34 39.53 -31.11 16.92
CA ASP A 34 38.42 -30.24 16.52
C ASP A 34 37.63 -30.83 15.34
N ARG A 35 38.28 -31.62 14.46
CA ARG A 35 37.60 -32.40 13.43
C ARG A 35 36.75 -33.52 14.04
N ILE A 36 37.29 -34.20 15.04
CA ILE A 36 36.68 -35.42 15.58
C ILE A 36 36.55 -35.28 17.11
N PRO A 37 35.74 -34.33 17.61
CA PRO A 37 35.68 -34.06 19.03
C PRO A 37 35.11 -35.27 19.79
N LEU A 38 35.53 -35.39 21.05
CA LEU A 38 34.82 -36.24 22.01
C LEU A 38 33.57 -35.49 22.49
N PRO A 39 32.39 -36.12 22.56
CA PRO A 39 31.18 -35.45 23.01
C PRO A 39 31.33 -34.98 24.48
N ALA A 40 31.16 -33.68 24.73
CA ALA A 40 31.34 -33.08 26.05
C ALA A 40 30.19 -33.40 27.03
N GLU A 41 28.93 -33.44 26.57
CA GLU A 41 27.72 -33.83 27.32
C GLU A 41 26.72 -34.51 26.36
N ARG A 42 26.22 -35.70 26.72
CA ARG A 42 25.65 -36.69 25.77
C ARG A 42 24.12 -36.78 25.81
N GLU A 43 23.45 -36.68 24.65
CA GLU A 43 22.06 -37.16 24.48
C GLU A 43 22.00 -38.62 24.03
N SER A 44 22.95 -39.06 23.19
CA SER A 44 23.21 -40.47 22.88
C SER A 44 24.64 -40.86 23.25
N LYS A 45 24.95 -42.16 23.20
CA LYS A 45 26.31 -42.63 23.51
C LYS A 45 27.39 -42.04 22.57
N TYR A 46 27.03 -41.52 21.39
CA TYR A 46 27.96 -41.19 20.31
C TYR A 46 27.94 -39.74 19.80
N ARG A 47 26.92 -38.91 20.09
CA ARG A 47 26.86 -37.51 19.61
C ARG A 47 26.00 -36.56 20.47
N ASN A 48 26.02 -35.28 20.10
CA ASN A 48 25.16 -34.21 20.60
C ASN A 48 24.16 -33.80 19.50
N ARG A 49 22.88 -33.57 19.80
CA ARG A 49 22.02 -32.79 18.89
C ARG A 49 22.23 -31.32 19.12
N ILE A 50 22.14 -30.55 18.04
CA ILE A 50 22.29 -29.11 18.09
C ILE A 50 20.89 -28.50 18.25
N ALA A 51 19.91 -28.96 17.48
CA ALA A 51 18.56 -28.39 17.48
C ALA A 51 17.72 -28.76 18.73
N GLN A 52 17.13 -27.76 19.38
CA GLN A 52 16.10 -27.97 20.41
C GLN A 52 14.68 -27.95 19.81
N GLU A 53 13.78 -28.78 20.35
CA GLU A 53 12.37 -28.84 19.93
C GLU A 53 11.61 -27.55 20.30
N LEU A 54 10.76 -27.08 19.39
CA LEU A 54 10.00 -25.84 19.57
C LEU A 54 8.65 -26.08 20.24
N GLY A 55 8.24 -25.13 21.09
CA GLY A 55 6.93 -25.14 21.75
C GLY A 55 6.81 -26.05 22.97
N GLY A 56 7.93 -26.41 23.61
CA GLY A 56 7.94 -27.30 24.78
C GLY A 56 7.82 -28.78 24.43
N GLY A 57 8.40 -29.19 23.30
CA GLY A 57 8.45 -30.59 22.85
C GLY A 57 7.45 -30.95 21.73
N GLY A 58 6.94 -29.95 21.00
CA GLY A 58 5.93 -30.16 19.96
C GLY A 58 6.53 -30.31 18.58
N TRP A 59 7.17 -29.26 18.06
CA TRP A 59 7.70 -29.24 16.70
C TRP A 59 9.16 -29.70 16.69
N GLN A 60 9.46 -30.67 15.84
CA GLN A 60 10.78 -31.27 15.75
C GLN A 60 11.65 -30.43 14.83
N VAL A 61 12.81 -30.01 15.32
CA VAL A 61 13.75 -29.16 14.59
C VAL A 61 15.00 -29.96 14.28
N PHE A 62 15.51 -29.79 13.06
CA PHE A 62 16.72 -30.42 12.58
C PHE A 62 17.60 -29.34 11.97
N LEU A 63 18.89 -29.34 12.29
CA LEU A 63 19.85 -28.38 11.76
C LEU A 63 20.91 -29.09 10.94
N GLY A 64 21.31 -28.47 9.84
CA GLY A 64 22.19 -29.13 8.91
C GLY A 64 22.87 -28.19 7.93
N ASP A 65 23.57 -28.80 6.99
CA ASP A 65 24.21 -28.12 5.87
C ASP A 65 23.72 -28.74 4.56
N LEU A 66 23.41 -27.91 3.57
CA LEU A 66 23.05 -28.35 2.22
C LEU A 66 24.14 -28.05 1.19
N HIS A 67 25.19 -27.30 1.55
CA HIS A 67 26.20 -26.86 0.60
C HIS A 67 27.60 -27.11 1.16
N SER A 68 28.24 -28.17 0.68
CA SER A 68 29.61 -28.51 1.07
C SER A 68 30.36 -29.29 0.00
N HIS A 69 31.68 -29.12 -0.02
CA HIS A 69 32.60 -29.64 -1.02
C HIS A 69 33.69 -30.53 -0.40
N PRO A 70 33.37 -31.80 -0.05
CA PRO A 70 34.36 -32.74 0.47
C PRO A 70 35.58 -32.99 -0.43
N ARG A 71 35.49 -32.70 -1.74
CA ARG A 71 36.61 -32.83 -2.70
C ARG A 71 37.37 -31.51 -2.96
N GLY A 72 36.83 -30.37 -2.53
CA GLY A 72 37.34 -29.04 -2.88
C GLY A 72 37.13 -28.67 -4.36
N HIS A 73 37.72 -27.55 -4.79
CA HIS A 73 37.71 -27.07 -6.19
C HIS A 73 38.78 -27.75 -7.06
N SER A 74 38.55 -27.87 -8.37
CA SER A 74 39.60 -28.28 -9.33
C SER A 74 40.55 -27.13 -9.69
N GLU A 75 40.08 -25.88 -9.64
CA GLU A 75 40.69 -24.77 -10.36
C GLU A 75 40.72 -23.51 -9.50
N ASN A 76 41.91 -22.92 -9.36
CA ASN A 76 42.07 -21.51 -9.05
C ASN A 76 42.78 -20.90 -10.26
N GLU A 77 42.29 -19.74 -10.72
CA GLU A 77 42.76 -18.97 -11.87
C GLU A 77 44.28 -19.17 -12.13
N ASP A 78 44.58 -19.77 -13.29
CA ASP A 78 45.92 -20.03 -13.86
C ASP A 78 46.75 -21.22 -13.32
N THR A 79 46.22 -22.07 -12.43
CA THR A 79 46.91 -23.34 -12.07
C THR A 79 45.94 -24.51 -11.95
N GLU A 80 46.12 -25.56 -12.79
CA GLU A 80 45.58 -26.90 -12.53
C GLU A 80 46.12 -27.36 -11.17
N LEU A 81 45.30 -27.31 -10.13
CA LEU A 81 45.61 -27.93 -8.85
C LEU A 81 45.29 -29.41 -8.99
N ASP A 82 46.19 -30.14 -9.65
CA ASP A 82 46.17 -31.61 -9.83
C ASP A 82 46.17 -32.41 -8.49
N PHE A 83 46.04 -31.72 -7.35
CA PHE A 83 46.20 -32.22 -5.98
C PHE A 83 45.27 -31.58 -4.95
N THR A 84 44.03 -31.21 -5.27
CA THR A 84 43.06 -30.84 -4.22
C THR A 84 42.86 -32.05 -3.29
N PRO A 85 43.11 -31.90 -1.98
CA PRO A 85 43.13 -33.04 -1.08
C PRO A 85 41.74 -33.62 -0.90
N GLN A 86 41.62 -34.91 -1.15
CA GLN A 86 40.41 -35.67 -0.84
C GLN A 86 40.42 -35.97 0.66
N ILE A 87 39.72 -35.15 1.47
CA ILE A 87 39.33 -35.60 2.81
C ILE A 87 38.44 -36.82 2.59
N LEU A 88 38.72 -37.92 3.30
CA LEU A 88 37.91 -39.12 3.11
C LEU A 88 36.47 -38.77 3.48
N ARG A 89 35.51 -39.09 2.60
CA ARG A 89 34.09 -38.83 2.82
C ARG A 89 33.61 -39.29 4.20
N SER A 90 34.08 -40.45 4.66
CA SER A 90 33.78 -40.98 5.99
C SER A 90 34.23 -40.08 7.14
N GLU A 91 35.32 -39.33 6.97
CA GLU A 91 35.83 -38.40 7.97
C GLU A 91 34.98 -37.13 8.03
N VAL A 92 34.61 -36.56 6.87
CA VAL A 92 33.68 -35.41 6.80
C VAL A 92 32.33 -35.74 7.44
N LEU A 93 31.77 -36.90 7.09
CA LEU A 93 30.49 -37.36 7.63
C LEU A 93 30.58 -37.66 9.14
N GLN A 94 31.70 -38.21 9.61
CA GLN A 94 31.93 -38.42 11.03
C GLN A 94 32.08 -37.09 11.78
N SER A 95 32.75 -36.11 11.18
CA SER A 95 32.88 -34.75 11.71
C SER A 95 31.49 -34.11 11.86
N ALA A 96 30.70 -34.08 10.79
CA ALA A 96 29.33 -33.57 10.81
C ALA A 96 28.47 -34.29 11.86
N PHE A 97 28.55 -35.62 11.94
CA PHE A 97 27.84 -36.40 12.95
C PHE A 97 28.21 -36.00 14.38
N ARG A 98 29.50 -35.85 14.69
CA ARG A 98 29.99 -35.53 16.05
C ARG A 98 29.72 -34.09 16.45
N HIS A 99 29.75 -33.17 15.48
CA HIS A 99 29.35 -31.79 15.69
C HIS A 99 27.84 -31.61 15.78
N GLY A 100 27.06 -32.66 15.48
CA GLY A 100 25.64 -32.77 15.77
C GLY A 100 24.71 -32.37 14.65
N TYR A 101 25.21 -32.30 13.41
CA TYR A 101 24.38 -32.04 12.24
C TYR A 101 23.33 -33.15 12.11
N ASP A 102 22.08 -32.79 11.85
CA ASP A 102 20.98 -33.73 11.62
C ASP A 102 20.90 -34.11 10.14
N PHE A 103 21.27 -33.20 9.24
CA PHE A 103 21.45 -33.49 7.81
C PHE A 103 22.72 -32.83 7.27
N PHE A 104 23.31 -33.44 6.25
CA PHE A 104 24.51 -32.95 5.59
C PHE A 104 24.48 -33.28 4.10
N GLY A 105 24.56 -32.25 3.27
CA GLY A 105 24.61 -32.34 1.82
C GLY A 105 26.03 -32.32 1.30
N THR A 106 26.38 -33.32 0.50
CA THR A 106 27.62 -33.34 -0.30
C THR A 106 27.25 -32.87 -1.70
N SER A 107 27.79 -31.74 -2.14
CA SER A 107 27.35 -31.08 -3.38
C SER A 107 28.54 -30.54 -4.16
N ASN A 108 29.48 -31.39 -4.56
CA ASN A 108 30.65 -30.96 -5.32
C ASN A 108 30.24 -30.38 -6.69
N HIS A 109 31.07 -29.48 -7.24
CA HIS A 109 30.89 -28.89 -8.57
C HIS A 109 30.87 -29.94 -9.67
N THR A 110 29.97 -29.76 -10.65
CA THR A 110 29.90 -30.60 -11.84
C THR A 110 31.07 -30.43 -12.80
N SER A 111 31.67 -29.23 -12.87
CA SER A 111 32.72 -28.91 -13.85
C SER A 111 34.09 -29.43 -13.46
N SER A 112 34.31 -29.55 -12.15
CA SER A 112 35.63 -29.79 -11.58
C SER A 112 36.07 -31.25 -11.61
N TRP A 113 35.16 -32.20 -11.80
CA TRP A 113 35.48 -33.61 -11.62
C TRP A 113 34.74 -34.50 -12.62
N ASP A 114 35.46 -34.95 -13.64
CA ASP A 114 35.07 -36.13 -14.41
C ASP A 114 35.12 -37.37 -13.48
N ASP A 115 34.09 -38.20 -13.52
CA ASP A 115 34.03 -39.58 -13.00
C ASP A 115 33.50 -39.80 -11.57
N GLY A 116 32.36 -40.50 -11.50
CA GLY A 116 32.06 -41.66 -10.62
C GLY A 116 32.01 -41.50 -9.09
N TYR A 117 32.85 -40.65 -8.48
CA TYR A 117 32.93 -40.47 -7.03
C TYR A 117 31.61 -39.90 -6.48
N ASP A 118 31.09 -38.85 -7.11
CA ASP A 118 29.83 -38.20 -6.72
C ASP A 118 28.60 -39.02 -7.14
N GLY A 119 28.70 -39.82 -8.21
CA GLY A 119 27.66 -40.75 -8.64
C GLY A 119 27.51 -42.00 -7.75
N ASP A 120 28.55 -42.34 -6.97
CA ASP A 120 28.57 -43.47 -6.02
C ASP A 120 28.12 -43.06 -4.59
N ASP A 121 27.65 -41.81 -4.39
CA ASP A 121 27.22 -41.35 -3.06
C ASP A 121 25.91 -42.03 -2.63
N PRO A 122 25.90 -42.81 -1.52
CA PRO A 122 24.68 -43.44 -1.07
C PRO A 122 23.76 -42.40 -0.41
N ILE A 123 22.56 -42.21 -0.97
CA ILE A 123 21.43 -41.67 -0.20
C ILE A 123 21.24 -42.62 0.99
N SER A 124 21.65 -42.18 2.17
CA SER A 124 21.72 -43.06 3.33
C SER A 124 21.34 -42.32 4.61
N GLN A 125 20.62 -43.05 5.45
CA GLN A 125 20.38 -42.68 6.84
C GLN A 125 21.51 -43.30 7.64
N LEU A 126 22.34 -42.46 8.25
CA LEU A 126 23.45 -42.90 9.08
C LEU A 126 23.07 -42.76 10.55
N SER A 127 22.96 -43.90 11.22
CA SER A 127 22.82 -43.94 12.66
C SER A 127 23.34 -45.31 13.15
N PRO A 128 24.36 -45.35 14.02
CA PRO A 128 24.84 -46.60 14.59
C PRO A 128 23.83 -47.21 15.56
N GLU A 129 23.00 -46.37 16.20
CA GLU A 129 21.89 -46.72 17.08
C GLU A 129 20.77 -45.70 16.84
N LEU A 130 19.54 -46.16 16.57
CA LEU A 130 18.39 -45.25 16.47
C LEU A 130 18.23 -44.48 17.80
N ASP A 131 17.80 -43.22 17.73
CA ASP A 131 17.51 -42.44 18.94
C ASP A 131 16.36 -43.06 19.76
N ALA A 132 16.04 -42.46 20.91
CA ALA A 132 14.95 -42.91 21.77
C ALA A 132 13.57 -42.98 21.07
N ASN A 133 13.42 -42.32 19.92
CA ASN A 133 12.23 -42.27 19.09
C ASN A 133 12.33 -43.13 17.82
N GLY A 134 13.38 -43.95 17.67
CA GLY A 134 13.59 -44.81 16.51
C GLY A 134 14.06 -44.06 15.25
N GLN A 135 14.61 -42.85 15.39
CA GLN A 135 15.00 -41.99 14.28
C GLN A 135 16.51 -42.09 13.97
N PRO A 136 16.92 -41.97 12.70
CA PRO A 136 18.32 -41.85 12.33
C PRO A 136 18.91 -40.53 12.83
N GLU A 137 20.15 -40.59 13.27
CA GLU A 137 20.88 -39.45 13.82
C GLU A 137 21.46 -38.50 12.75
N LEU A 138 21.85 -38.97 11.56
CA LEU A 138 22.32 -38.11 10.46
C LEU A 138 21.74 -38.54 9.11
N LEU A 139 21.16 -37.59 8.38
CA LEU A 139 20.71 -37.77 7.00
C LEU A 139 21.76 -37.25 6.02
N ILE A 140 22.25 -38.11 5.13
CA ILE A 140 23.17 -37.70 4.07
C ILE A 140 22.38 -37.44 2.80
N LEU A 141 22.60 -36.26 2.22
CA LEU A 141 21.99 -35.84 0.97
C LEU A 141 23.05 -35.88 -0.12
N THR A 142 22.90 -36.79 -1.07
CA THR A 142 23.67 -36.73 -2.31
C THR A 142 23.15 -35.55 -3.13
N GLY A 143 23.96 -34.51 -3.23
CA GLY A 143 23.71 -33.33 -4.04
C GLY A 143 24.75 -33.18 -5.13
N VAL A 144 24.48 -32.22 -6.01
CA VAL A 144 25.39 -31.78 -7.05
C VAL A 144 25.26 -30.27 -7.15
N GLU A 145 26.37 -29.54 -7.10
CA GLU A 145 26.39 -28.11 -7.43
C GLU A 145 26.67 -27.95 -8.92
N SER A 146 25.70 -27.38 -9.64
CA SER A 146 25.86 -27.03 -11.05
C SER A 146 26.06 -25.54 -11.24
N HIS A 147 26.80 -25.19 -12.27
CA HIS A 147 27.19 -23.83 -12.60
C HIS A 147 26.63 -23.40 -13.97
N VAL A 148 26.37 -22.10 -14.11
CA VAL A 148 25.90 -21.50 -15.36
C VAL A 148 26.53 -20.11 -15.51
N GLY A 149 27.21 -19.86 -16.62
CA GLY A 149 27.97 -18.64 -16.89
C GLY A 149 29.31 -18.93 -17.59
N PRO A 150 29.97 -17.92 -18.17
CA PRO A 150 31.21 -18.11 -18.91
C PRO A 150 32.33 -18.65 -18.01
N ASP A 151 32.93 -19.77 -18.39
CA ASP A 151 34.04 -20.46 -17.68
C ASP A 151 35.33 -19.61 -17.55
N ASP A 152 35.41 -18.43 -18.19
CA ASP A 152 36.64 -17.64 -18.27
C ASP A 152 36.81 -16.58 -17.17
N GLY A 153 35.84 -16.43 -16.26
CA GLY A 153 35.91 -15.48 -15.15
C GLY A 153 35.94 -13.99 -15.55
N THR A 154 35.81 -13.65 -16.84
CA THR A 154 36.01 -12.27 -17.35
C THR A 154 34.70 -11.47 -17.52
N GLY A 155 33.54 -12.08 -17.26
CA GLY A 155 32.23 -11.44 -17.40
C GLY A 155 31.72 -10.76 -16.11
N PRO A 156 30.88 -9.71 -16.22
CA PRO A 156 30.16 -9.13 -15.07
C PRO A 156 29.07 -10.06 -14.49
N SER A 157 28.98 -11.30 -14.99
CA SER A 157 28.14 -12.39 -14.51
C SER A 157 29.04 -13.40 -13.81
N HIS A 158 29.33 -13.18 -12.53
CA HIS A 158 29.94 -14.22 -11.72
C HIS A 158 28.94 -15.39 -11.60
N ASP A 159 29.37 -16.57 -12.04
CA ASP A 159 29.03 -17.92 -11.54
C ASP A 159 27.64 -18.09 -10.91
N HIS A 160 26.67 -18.56 -11.71
CA HIS A 160 25.36 -18.93 -11.19
C HIS A 160 25.34 -20.37 -10.70
N HIS A 161 25.44 -20.53 -9.38
CA HIS A 161 25.49 -21.83 -8.75
C HIS A 161 24.15 -22.25 -8.13
N PHE A 162 23.83 -23.53 -8.24
CA PHE A 162 22.71 -24.13 -7.53
C PHE A 162 23.00 -25.58 -7.18
N ASN A 163 22.51 -25.98 -6.01
CA ASN A 163 22.51 -27.38 -5.60
C ASN A 163 21.22 -28.06 -6.02
N SER A 164 21.36 -29.27 -6.56
CA SER A 164 20.23 -30.16 -6.84
C SER A 164 20.32 -31.44 -6.02
N PHE A 165 19.20 -31.86 -5.44
CA PHE A 165 19.08 -33.07 -4.62
C PHE A 165 17.96 -33.98 -5.15
N ASN A 166 18.01 -35.27 -4.80
CA ASN A 166 17.10 -36.35 -5.20
C ASN A 166 17.15 -36.71 -6.70
N ARG A 167 17.05 -35.72 -7.57
CA ARG A 167 17.36 -35.84 -9.00
C ARG A 167 18.43 -34.83 -9.35
N HIS A 168 19.63 -35.34 -9.61
CA HIS A 168 20.79 -34.53 -9.96
C HIS A 168 20.57 -33.89 -11.32
N VAL A 169 20.65 -32.58 -11.32
CA VAL A 169 20.57 -31.74 -12.51
C VAL A 169 21.99 -31.30 -12.80
N HIS A 170 22.54 -31.76 -13.93
CA HIS A 170 23.86 -31.38 -14.41
C HIS A 170 23.70 -30.38 -15.54
N VAL A 171 24.14 -29.15 -15.32
CA VAL A 171 24.10 -28.09 -16.34
C VAL A 171 25.50 -27.55 -16.51
N HIS A 172 25.94 -27.50 -17.77
CA HIS A 172 27.18 -26.89 -18.23
C HIS A 172 26.83 -26.02 -19.43
N SER A 173 26.36 -24.80 -19.17
CA SER A 173 25.90 -23.88 -20.21
C SER A 173 26.17 -22.44 -19.77
N ASP A 174 26.41 -21.57 -20.75
CA ASP A 174 26.44 -20.12 -20.54
C ASP A 174 25.02 -19.53 -20.44
N ASP A 175 23.97 -20.32 -20.71
CA ASP A 175 22.57 -19.87 -20.75
C ASP A 175 21.76 -20.29 -19.52
N VAL A 176 21.33 -19.30 -18.74
CA VAL A 176 20.41 -19.44 -17.59
C VAL A 176 19.08 -20.07 -17.96
N TRP A 177 18.66 -19.97 -19.23
CA TRP A 177 17.47 -20.64 -19.74
C TRP A 177 17.57 -22.16 -19.69
N ASP A 178 18.74 -22.72 -20.01
CA ASP A 178 18.97 -24.18 -20.00
C ASP A 178 18.85 -24.73 -18.58
N MET A 179 19.39 -23.99 -17.60
CA MET A 179 19.22 -24.28 -16.18
C MET A 179 17.76 -24.45 -15.79
N HIS A 180 16.89 -23.51 -16.18
CA HIS A 180 15.48 -23.59 -15.82
C HIS A 180 14.76 -24.73 -16.51
N HIS A 181 15.08 -25.00 -17.77
CA HIS A 181 14.48 -26.11 -18.50
C HIS A 181 14.85 -27.43 -17.84
N GLU A 182 16.11 -27.61 -17.47
CA GLU A 182 16.54 -28.87 -16.88
C GLU A 182 15.96 -29.09 -15.47
N ILE A 183 15.88 -28.03 -14.66
CA ILE A 183 15.19 -28.12 -13.37
C ILE A 183 13.70 -28.46 -13.57
N LEU A 184 13.03 -27.82 -14.54
CA LEU A 184 11.61 -28.08 -14.84
C LEU A 184 11.36 -29.48 -15.40
N ASN A 185 12.25 -30.01 -16.23
CA ASN A 185 12.18 -31.37 -16.76
C ASN A 185 12.22 -32.41 -15.64
N ASN A 186 12.92 -32.09 -14.55
CA ASN A 186 13.07 -32.95 -13.38
C ASN A 186 12.11 -32.59 -12.23
N TYR A 187 11.23 -31.60 -12.42
CA TYR A 187 10.24 -31.20 -11.44
C TYR A 187 9.05 -32.17 -11.39
N SER A 188 8.57 -32.46 -10.19
CA SER A 188 7.30 -33.15 -9.96
C SER A 188 6.51 -32.48 -8.85
N THR A 189 5.17 -32.55 -8.92
CA THR A 189 4.30 -32.15 -7.81
C THR A 189 4.40 -33.12 -6.63
N ASN A 190 4.80 -34.37 -6.87
CA ASN A 190 5.16 -35.29 -5.80
C ASN A 190 6.60 -34.99 -5.35
N PRO A 191 6.83 -34.55 -4.10
CA PRO A 191 8.16 -34.17 -3.61
C PRO A 191 9.18 -35.32 -3.73
N LEU A 192 8.74 -36.58 -3.63
CA LEU A 192 9.63 -37.74 -3.70
C LEU A 192 10.12 -38.03 -5.12
N LEU A 193 9.41 -37.52 -6.14
CA LEU A 193 9.74 -37.72 -7.55
C LEU A 193 10.33 -36.45 -8.19
N SER A 194 10.49 -35.38 -7.43
CA SER A 194 10.99 -34.10 -7.91
C SER A 194 12.49 -33.97 -7.64
N THR A 195 13.20 -33.23 -8.50
CA THR A 195 14.41 -32.54 -8.08
C THR A 195 14.06 -31.47 -7.04
N HIS A 196 14.95 -31.28 -6.05
CA HIS A 196 14.88 -30.18 -5.08
C HIS A 196 16.08 -29.28 -5.29
N VAL A 197 15.81 -27.99 -5.41
CA VAL A 197 16.83 -27.01 -5.77
C VAL A 197 17.02 -25.99 -4.68
N GLN A 198 18.27 -25.83 -4.27
CA GLN A 198 18.76 -24.67 -3.53
C GLN A 198 19.54 -23.77 -4.49
N LEU A 199 19.26 -22.47 -4.44
CA LEU A 199 20.17 -21.50 -5.06
C LEU A 199 21.28 -21.12 -4.10
N ASN A 200 22.51 -21.09 -4.61
CA ASN A 200 23.69 -20.79 -3.82
C ASN A 200 24.05 -19.32 -3.94
N HIS A 201 24.49 -18.72 -2.83
CA HIS A 201 25.08 -17.38 -2.70
C HIS A 201 24.74 -16.37 -3.83
N PRO A 202 23.47 -15.94 -3.99
CA PRO A 202 23.03 -15.13 -5.14
C PRO A 202 23.60 -13.69 -5.14
N SER A 203 24.77 -13.47 -5.74
CA SER A 203 25.57 -12.24 -5.62
C SER A 203 25.19 -11.06 -6.55
N ASP A 204 24.39 -11.27 -7.60
CA ASP A 204 24.19 -10.26 -8.67
C ASP A 204 22.73 -10.01 -9.11
N ASN A 205 22.52 -8.92 -9.86
CA ASN A 205 21.22 -8.57 -10.47
C ASN A 205 20.73 -9.60 -11.52
N VAL A 206 21.57 -10.54 -11.95
CA VAL A 206 21.23 -11.52 -12.98
C VAL A 206 20.34 -12.64 -12.44
N TRP A 207 20.30 -12.87 -11.12
CA TRP A 207 19.30 -13.74 -10.47
C TRP A 207 17.85 -13.26 -10.63
N PHE A 208 17.65 -12.17 -11.34
CA PHE A 208 16.38 -11.57 -11.65
C PHE A 208 15.95 -11.72 -13.12
N THR A 209 16.77 -12.37 -13.96
CA THR A 209 16.47 -12.73 -15.38
C THR A 209 15.71 -14.05 -15.53
N LEU A 210 15.28 -14.62 -14.40
CA LEU A 210 14.52 -15.85 -14.26
C LEU A 210 13.17 -15.82 -14.99
N PRO A 211 12.53 -16.98 -15.27
CA PRO A 211 11.45 -17.09 -16.24
C PRO A 211 10.36 -16.07 -15.97
N THR A 212 9.86 -15.42 -17.02
CA THR A 212 8.80 -14.41 -16.87
C THR A 212 7.48 -15.02 -16.43
N GLU A 213 7.32 -16.33 -16.65
CA GLU A 213 6.12 -17.11 -16.40
C GLU A 213 5.90 -17.35 -14.89
N PRO A 214 4.77 -16.87 -14.32
CA PRO A 214 4.47 -16.99 -12.89
C PRO A 214 4.49 -18.43 -12.34
N ASP A 215 4.06 -19.40 -13.13
CA ASP A 215 4.01 -20.81 -12.70
C ASP A 215 5.41 -21.42 -12.57
N ARG A 216 6.37 -20.98 -13.39
CA ARG A 216 7.76 -21.44 -13.32
C ARG A 216 8.46 -20.87 -12.07
N ARG A 217 8.20 -19.60 -11.71
CA ARG A 217 8.77 -18.98 -10.49
C ARG A 217 8.32 -19.65 -9.17
N ARG A 218 7.15 -20.31 -9.18
CA ARG A 218 6.59 -21.01 -8.01
C ARG A 218 7.15 -22.40 -7.80
N ASN A 219 7.60 -23.06 -8.86
CA ASN A 219 7.82 -24.51 -8.87
C ASN A 219 9.30 -24.92 -8.97
N VAL A 220 10.21 -24.00 -9.31
CA VAL A 220 11.57 -24.38 -9.71
C VAL A 220 12.56 -24.46 -8.54
N ARG A 221 12.22 -23.96 -7.34
CA ARG A 221 13.20 -23.76 -6.25
C ARG A 221 12.56 -23.94 -4.90
N ASP A 222 13.23 -24.68 -4.02
CA ASP A 222 12.73 -24.98 -2.69
C ASP A 222 13.38 -24.07 -1.64
N ALA A 223 14.68 -23.81 -1.78
CA ALA A 223 15.44 -22.98 -0.86
C ALA A 223 16.37 -21.98 -1.58
N ILE A 224 16.80 -20.96 -0.84
CA ILE A 224 17.81 -20.02 -1.27
C ILE A 224 18.78 -19.73 -0.14
N GLU A 225 20.05 -19.81 -0.45
CA GLU A 225 21.11 -19.47 0.45
C GLU A 225 21.19 -17.95 0.66
N LEU A 226 21.11 -17.54 1.92
CA LEU A 226 21.38 -16.18 2.36
C LEU A 226 22.77 -16.16 2.99
N THR A 227 23.79 -16.02 2.14
CA THR A 227 25.18 -15.86 2.57
C THR A 227 25.47 -14.45 3.12
N GLU A 228 26.67 -14.27 3.67
CA GLU A 228 27.21 -13.01 4.23
C GLU A 228 27.03 -11.77 3.33
N PHE A 229 26.83 -11.96 2.02
CA PHE A 229 26.66 -10.89 1.03
C PHE A 229 25.21 -10.57 0.66
N ASN A 230 24.26 -11.39 1.10
CA ASN A 230 22.85 -11.36 0.67
C ASN A 230 21.88 -11.32 1.85
N GLY A 231 21.80 -10.17 2.50
CA GLY A 231 20.83 -9.95 3.57
C GLY A 231 19.37 -9.90 3.10
N LEU A 232 18.47 -9.63 4.05
CA LEU A 232 17.02 -9.49 3.82
C LEU A 232 16.62 -8.65 2.58
N PRO A 233 17.30 -7.55 2.19
CA PRO A 233 16.90 -6.77 1.01
C PRO A 233 16.85 -7.56 -0.30
N ARG A 234 17.87 -8.41 -0.56
CA ARG A 234 17.93 -9.23 -1.77
C ARG A 234 16.94 -10.38 -1.71
N TYR A 235 16.77 -10.98 -0.52
CA TYR A 235 15.72 -11.97 -0.29
C TYR A 235 14.33 -11.40 -0.58
N PHE A 236 14.04 -10.18 -0.11
CA PHE A 236 12.77 -9.50 -0.37
C PHE A 236 12.56 -9.18 -1.85
N GLU A 237 13.60 -8.82 -2.60
CA GLU A 237 13.50 -8.61 -4.05
C GLU A 237 13.04 -9.90 -4.77
N LEU A 238 13.57 -11.07 -4.39
CA LEU A 238 13.13 -12.35 -4.95
C LEU A 238 11.67 -12.65 -4.60
N LEU A 239 11.27 -12.47 -3.34
CA LEU A 239 9.88 -12.67 -2.94
C LEU A 239 8.92 -11.73 -3.70
N ARG A 240 9.31 -10.47 -3.90
CA ARG A 240 8.54 -9.48 -4.69
C ARG A 240 8.36 -9.90 -6.15
N ARG A 241 9.34 -10.59 -6.73
CA ARG A 241 9.26 -11.13 -8.10
C ARG A 241 8.42 -12.39 -8.21
N GLY A 242 7.88 -12.89 -7.10
CA GLY A 242 6.97 -14.03 -7.07
C GLY A 242 7.64 -15.37 -6.84
N PHE A 243 8.91 -15.41 -6.43
CA PHE A 243 9.57 -16.64 -6.02
C PHE A 243 8.91 -17.24 -4.77
N ARG A 244 8.85 -18.57 -4.72
CA ARG A 244 8.37 -19.36 -3.58
C ARG A 244 9.54 -20.13 -2.97
N VAL A 245 10.41 -19.43 -2.25
CA VAL A 245 11.67 -19.99 -1.73
C VAL A 245 11.79 -19.76 -0.22
N ALA A 246 12.28 -20.77 0.49
CA ALA A 246 12.67 -20.64 1.90
C ALA A 246 14.12 -20.15 2.03
N PRO A 247 14.46 -19.38 3.08
CA PRO A 247 15.84 -19.00 3.35
C PRO A 247 16.60 -20.16 3.99
N VAL A 248 17.86 -20.37 3.59
CA VAL A 248 18.83 -21.27 4.23
C VAL A 248 20.18 -20.56 4.38
N SER A 249 21.04 -21.10 5.23
CA SER A 249 22.45 -20.71 5.32
C SER A 249 23.26 -21.97 5.24
N ASN A 250 24.36 -21.95 4.51
CA ASN A 250 25.24 -23.11 4.40
C ASN A 250 26.69 -22.63 4.55
N SER A 251 27.58 -23.59 4.78
CA SER A 251 28.99 -23.25 4.96
C SER A 251 29.70 -22.97 3.65
N ASP A 252 29.27 -23.60 2.56
CA ASP A 252 30.03 -23.64 1.31
C ASP A 252 31.50 -24.04 1.57
N SER A 253 31.66 -25.00 2.49
CA SER A 253 32.96 -25.45 2.98
C SER A 253 33.72 -26.25 1.93
N HIS A 254 35.05 -26.15 1.91
CA HIS A 254 35.92 -26.76 0.91
C HIS A 254 37.07 -27.53 1.56
N ALA A 255 37.30 -28.76 1.10
CA ALA A 255 38.49 -29.50 1.49
C ALA A 255 39.77 -28.83 0.93
N THR A 256 40.77 -28.56 1.79
CA THR A 256 42.07 -27.96 1.41
C THR A 256 43.23 -28.48 2.28
N THR A 257 44.47 -28.34 1.81
CA THR A 257 45.66 -28.72 2.60
C THR A 257 46.18 -27.54 3.41
N ARG A 258 46.77 -27.83 4.57
CA ARG A 258 47.40 -26.80 5.41
C ARG A 258 48.59 -26.09 4.75
N GLU A 259 49.22 -26.74 3.77
CA GLU A 259 50.39 -26.25 3.03
C GLU A 259 50.00 -25.28 1.89
N LEU A 260 48.78 -25.39 1.37
CA LEU A 260 48.21 -24.47 0.37
C LEU A 260 47.52 -23.25 1.00
N LEU A 261 47.34 -23.23 2.32
CA LEU A 261 46.96 -22.02 3.06
C LEU A 261 48.12 -21.02 2.99
N ALA A 262 48.12 -20.15 1.97
CA ALA A 262 49.01 -19.01 1.95
C ALA A 262 48.78 -18.12 3.20
N HIS A 263 49.78 -17.30 3.56
CA HIS A 263 49.74 -16.40 4.71
C HIS A 263 48.46 -15.53 4.76
N GLU A 264 47.93 -15.20 3.58
CA GLU A 264 46.74 -14.38 3.35
C GLU A 264 45.44 -14.99 3.91
N TYR A 265 45.35 -16.33 4.05
CA TYR A 265 44.16 -17.04 4.55
C TYR A 265 44.06 -17.09 6.08
N LEU A 266 45.09 -16.60 6.78
CA LEU A 266 45.16 -16.48 8.24
C LEU A 266 45.30 -15.02 8.69
N ASP A 267 45.45 -14.10 7.75
CA ASP A 267 45.62 -12.68 8.04
C ASP A 267 44.33 -12.07 8.58
N ARG A 268 44.49 -11.11 9.49
CA ARG A 268 43.38 -10.33 10.03
C ARG A 268 43.56 -8.87 9.67
N ASN A 269 42.48 -8.22 9.28
CA ASN A 269 42.37 -6.78 9.24
C ASN A 269 42.69 -6.19 10.63
N PRO A 270 43.09 -4.90 10.70
CA PRO A 270 43.38 -4.23 11.97
C PRO A 270 42.23 -4.24 13.00
N ASP A 271 40.99 -4.47 12.55
CA ASP A 271 39.80 -4.59 13.40
C ASP A 271 39.56 -6.02 13.93
N GLY A 272 40.45 -6.96 13.59
CA GLY A 272 40.38 -8.36 14.01
C GLY A 272 39.55 -9.27 13.10
N SER A 273 38.88 -8.73 12.06
CA SER A 273 38.20 -9.52 11.03
C SER A 273 39.21 -10.19 10.10
N PHE A 274 38.89 -11.36 9.53
CA PHE A 274 39.81 -12.06 8.63
C PHE A 274 39.90 -11.40 7.26
N VAL A 275 41.10 -11.39 6.68
CA VAL A 275 41.33 -11.05 5.27
C VAL A 275 40.82 -12.23 4.43
N ARG A 276 40.05 -11.94 3.38
CA ARG A 276 39.54 -12.97 2.45
C ARG A 276 40.62 -13.35 1.43
N PRO A 277 40.66 -14.61 0.95
CA PRO A 277 39.71 -15.69 1.26
C PRO A 277 40.10 -16.47 2.52
N PHE A 278 39.15 -17.18 3.12
CA PHE A 278 39.35 -18.11 4.24
C PHE A 278 38.72 -19.45 3.86
N ILE A 279 39.28 -20.58 4.30
CA ILE A 279 38.79 -21.91 3.92
C ILE A 279 38.17 -22.64 5.12
N ASP A 280 36.88 -22.97 5.00
CA ASP A 280 36.11 -23.77 5.96
C ASP A 280 36.25 -25.27 5.68
N GLU A 281 36.49 -26.09 6.72
CA GLU A 281 36.60 -27.55 6.55
C GLU A 281 35.21 -28.22 6.52
N PRO A 282 34.88 -29.05 5.51
CA PRO A 282 33.61 -29.74 5.43
C PRO A 282 33.27 -30.58 6.67
N GLY A 283 32.05 -30.40 7.18
CA GLY A 283 31.54 -31.09 8.37
C GLY A 283 32.02 -30.51 9.70
N VAL A 284 32.98 -29.58 9.69
CA VAL A 284 33.41 -28.84 10.89
C VAL A 284 32.67 -27.50 10.93
N PRO A 285 31.93 -27.21 12.01
CA PRO A 285 31.31 -25.91 12.18
C PRO A 285 32.35 -24.80 12.24
N ARG A 286 32.04 -23.69 11.57
CA ARG A 286 32.93 -22.54 11.46
C ARG A 286 33.33 -21.93 12.80
N GLU A 287 32.41 -21.96 13.78
CA GLU A 287 32.67 -21.55 15.16
C GLU A 287 33.81 -22.34 15.85
N LYS A 288 34.13 -23.55 15.36
CA LYS A 288 35.25 -24.36 15.88
C LYS A 288 36.58 -24.06 15.21
N LEU A 289 36.56 -23.55 13.98
CA LEU A 289 37.76 -23.26 13.19
C LEU A 289 38.47 -21.99 13.66
N TYR A 290 37.69 -20.95 14.00
CA TYR A 290 38.24 -19.60 14.14
C TYR A 290 38.25 -19.05 15.58
N GLY A 291 37.82 -19.85 16.56
CA GLY A 291 37.89 -19.53 17.99
C GLY A 291 36.92 -18.46 18.48
N ASP A 292 36.30 -17.70 17.56
CA ASP A 292 35.16 -16.83 17.81
C ASP A 292 33.93 -17.42 17.09
N ASP A 293 32.77 -17.32 17.73
CA ASP A 293 31.48 -17.72 17.16
C ASP A 293 31.07 -16.77 16.03
N PHE A 294 31.74 -16.85 14.87
CA PHE A 294 31.38 -16.11 13.68
C PHE A 294 30.03 -16.61 13.16
N ALA A 295 29.05 -15.71 13.14
CA ALA A 295 27.68 -15.98 12.75
C ALA A 295 27.56 -16.21 11.23
N GLN A 296 27.87 -17.40 10.74
CA GLN A 296 27.62 -17.80 9.34
C GLN A 296 26.50 -18.83 9.17
N GLY A 297 25.92 -19.26 10.29
CA GLY A 297 24.62 -19.88 10.26
C GLY A 297 24.54 -21.29 9.70
N ARG A 298 23.34 -21.85 9.71
CA ARG A 298 23.01 -23.18 9.17
C ARG A 298 21.60 -23.20 8.61
N GLY A 299 21.28 -24.21 7.83
CA GLY A 299 19.93 -24.52 7.38
C GLY A 299 19.18 -25.27 8.49
N GLY A 300 17.92 -24.91 8.69
CA GLY A 300 17.04 -25.59 9.63
C GLY A 300 15.80 -26.12 8.96
N VAL A 301 15.37 -27.33 9.35
CA VAL A 301 14.15 -27.98 8.89
C VAL A 301 13.24 -28.22 10.09
N VAL A 302 11.95 -27.95 9.92
CA VAL A 302 10.94 -28.15 10.95
C VAL A 302 9.93 -29.19 10.49
N LEU A 303 9.71 -30.21 11.31
CA LEU A 303 8.71 -31.25 11.07
C LEU A 303 7.59 -31.21 12.13
N PRO A 304 6.36 -31.60 11.74
CA PRO A 304 5.25 -31.73 12.68
C PRO A 304 5.56 -32.73 13.81
N PRO A 305 4.97 -32.53 15.00
CA PRO A 305 5.09 -33.46 16.12
C PRO A 305 4.87 -34.92 15.72
N GLY A 306 5.77 -35.81 16.13
CA GLY A 306 5.67 -37.25 15.88
C GLY A 306 6.00 -37.68 14.44
N THR A 307 6.47 -36.77 13.59
CA THR A 307 6.88 -37.10 12.22
C THR A 307 8.30 -37.66 12.22
N PRO A 308 8.54 -38.91 11.79
CA PRO A 308 9.88 -39.47 11.81
C PRO A 308 10.82 -38.69 10.88
N PHE A 309 12.01 -38.33 11.37
CA PHE A 309 13.02 -37.69 10.54
C PHE A 309 13.63 -38.71 9.57
N ASN A 310 13.26 -38.63 8.30
CA ASN A 310 13.75 -39.51 7.25
C ASN A 310 13.87 -38.76 5.92
N TYR A 311 14.51 -39.38 4.92
CA TYR A 311 14.74 -38.74 3.62
C TYR A 311 13.44 -38.25 2.97
N ASN A 312 12.37 -39.06 3.00
CA ASN A 312 11.09 -38.71 2.39
C ASN A 312 10.43 -37.49 3.06
N ASN A 313 10.44 -37.45 4.39
CA ASN A 313 9.87 -36.35 5.16
C ASN A 313 10.73 -35.09 5.05
N PHE A 314 12.06 -35.24 4.94
CA PHE A 314 12.98 -34.15 4.67
C PHE A 314 12.70 -33.51 3.29
N LEU A 315 12.60 -34.31 2.22
CA LEU A 315 12.23 -33.80 0.88
C LEU A 315 10.84 -33.13 0.89
N THR A 316 9.90 -33.70 1.63
CA THR A 316 8.56 -33.10 1.80
C THR A 316 8.64 -31.76 2.52
N ALA A 317 9.49 -31.62 3.54
CA ALA A 317 9.70 -30.37 4.26
C ALA A 317 10.37 -29.30 3.39
N LEU A 318 11.36 -29.67 2.56
CA LEU A 318 11.94 -28.77 1.56
C LEU A 318 10.87 -28.25 0.60
N ARG A 319 10.05 -29.14 0.03
CA ARG A 319 8.95 -28.76 -0.87
C ARG A 319 7.91 -27.86 -0.20
N ASN A 320 7.57 -28.16 1.04
CA ASN A 320 6.64 -27.36 1.83
C ASN A 320 7.27 -26.10 2.42
N ARG A 321 8.57 -25.87 2.17
CA ARG A 321 9.31 -24.70 2.67
C ARG A 321 9.23 -24.57 4.18
N SER A 322 9.17 -25.71 4.88
CA SER A 322 9.26 -25.77 6.35
C SER A 322 10.73 -25.67 6.77
N VAL A 323 11.40 -24.65 6.27
CA VAL A 323 12.84 -24.44 6.32
C VAL A 323 13.12 -23.02 6.82
N PHE A 324 14.19 -22.84 7.56
CA PHE A 324 14.64 -21.55 8.04
C PHE A 324 16.16 -21.42 7.93
N ARG A 325 16.62 -20.18 7.95
CA ARG A 325 18.03 -19.84 8.16
C ARG A 325 18.22 -19.47 9.62
N THR A 326 19.26 -20.00 10.24
CA THR A 326 19.82 -19.43 11.46
C THR A 326 21.18 -18.83 11.15
N GLY A 327 21.51 -17.66 11.68
CA GLY A 327 22.86 -17.07 11.59
C GLY A 327 23.80 -17.60 12.66
N LEU A 328 23.28 -18.23 13.71
CA LEU A 328 24.06 -18.70 14.85
C LEU A 328 23.45 -20.02 15.36
N ALA A 329 23.97 -21.15 14.89
CA ALA A 329 23.49 -22.45 15.35
C ALA A 329 23.83 -22.68 16.84
N PRO A 330 22.98 -23.39 17.61
CA PRO A 330 21.66 -23.96 17.27
C PRO A 330 20.41 -23.10 17.23
N ALA A 331 20.49 -21.77 17.16
CA ALA A 331 19.27 -20.99 17.26
C ALA A 331 18.22 -21.41 16.20
N SER A 332 16.97 -21.54 16.62
CA SER A 332 15.89 -22.08 15.82
C SER A 332 14.65 -21.19 15.88
N GLY A 333 13.81 -21.31 14.85
CA GLY A 333 12.60 -20.50 14.74
C GLY A 333 11.54 -21.20 13.90
N PHE A 334 10.30 -21.03 14.29
CA PHE A 334 9.13 -21.53 13.58
C PHE A 334 7.95 -20.61 13.85
N PHE A 335 7.04 -20.49 12.89
CA PHE A 335 5.76 -19.85 13.17
C PHE A 335 4.61 -20.52 12.44
N MET A 336 3.42 -20.30 12.99
CA MET A 336 2.16 -20.60 12.34
C MET A 336 1.29 -19.36 12.23
N VAL A 337 0.44 -19.36 11.22
CA VAL A 337 -0.61 -18.35 11.02
C VAL A 337 -1.94 -19.05 10.80
N ASN A 338 -2.89 -18.82 11.70
CA ASN A 338 -4.21 -19.47 11.65
C ASN A 338 -4.12 -21.01 11.50
N GLY A 339 -3.17 -21.63 12.20
CA GLY A 339 -2.90 -23.07 12.15
C GLY A 339 -2.11 -23.56 10.93
N ARG A 340 -1.66 -22.67 10.04
CA ARG A 340 -0.83 -23.01 8.87
C ARG A 340 0.64 -22.72 9.17
N PRO A 341 1.57 -23.66 8.93
CA PRO A 341 2.99 -23.45 9.19
C PRO A 341 3.62 -22.45 8.21
N MET A 342 4.75 -21.87 8.60
CA MET A 342 5.66 -21.17 7.71
C MET A 342 5.90 -21.97 6.41
N GLY A 343 6.07 -21.28 5.28
CA GLY A 343 6.15 -21.90 3.95
C GLY A 343 4.80 -22.10 3.25
N SER A 344 3.68 -21.95 3.95
CA SER A 344 2.34 -22.13 3.38
C SER A 344 1.94 -21.00 2.42
N GLU A 345 1.30 -21.37 1.31
CA GLU A 345 0.55 -20.47 0.43
C GLU A 345 -0.94 -20.79 0.52
N PHE A 346 -1.78 -19.78 0.75
CA PHE A 346 -3.22 -20.00 0.94
C PHE A 346 -4.09 -18.81 0.55
N GLU A 347 -5.33 -19.14 0.20
CA GLU A 347 -6.43 -18.20 0.16
C GLU A 347 -7.11 -18.13 1.53
N ARG A 348 -7.35 -16.93 2.03
CA ARG A 348 -8.11 -16.71 3.27
C ARG A 348 -9.57 -17.06 3.05
N ALA A 349 -10.16 -17.76 4.01
CA ALA A 349 -11.60 -17.95 4.03
C ALA A 349 -12.34 -16.62 4.24
N ALA A 350 -13.60 -16.52 3.81
CA ALA A 350 -14.38 -15.27 3.89
C ALA A 350 -14.57 -14.75 5.33
N ASN A 351 -14.52 -15.64 6.32
CA ASN A 351 -14.55 -15.34 7.77
C ASN A 351 -13.14 -15.12 8.37
N GLU A 352 -12.07 -15.45 7.65
CA GLU A 352 -10.68 -15.31 8.08
C GLU A 352 -10.16 -13.91 7.77
N ARG A 353 -10.42 -13.01 8.71
CA ARG A 353 -10.24 -11.57 8.56
C ARG A 353 -9.03 -11.02 9.32
N ARG A 354 -8.29 -11.92 9.96
CA ARG A 354 -7.06 -11.68 10.70
C ARG A 354 -6.10 -12.83 10.43
N LEU A 355 -4.82 -12.55 10.58
CA LEU A 355 -3.75 -13.53 10.62
C LEU A 355 -3.29 -13.61 12.07
N ASP A 356 -3.63 -14.70 12.76
CA ASP A 356 -3.21 -14.95 14.14
C ASP A 356 -1.90 -15.73 14.10
N PHE A 357 -0.82 -15.02 14.39
CA PHE A 357 0.54 -15.54 14.44
C PHE A 357 0.78 -16.23 15.79
N THR A 358 1.49 -17.34 15.75
CA THR A 358 2.21 -17.87 16.90
C THR A 358 3.63 -18.18 16.46
N VAL A 359 4.61 -17.54 17.10
CA VAL A 359 6.02 -17.64 16.76
C VAL A 359 6.76 -18.30 17.92
N TRP A 360 7.57 -19.30 17.60
CA TRP A 360 8.45 -19.99 18.52
C TRP A 360 9.91 -19.76 18.13
N GLY A 361 10.79 -19.70 19.11
CA GLY A 361 12.22 -19.72 18.87
C GLY A 361 13.02 -20.13 20.10
N THR A 362 14.20 -20.70 19.87
CA THR A 362 15.13 -21.15 20.91
C THR A 362 16.56 -20.72 20.55
N THR A 363 17.34 -20.23 21.51
CA THR A 363 18.69 -19.70 21.29
C THR A 363 19.75 -20.80 21.11
N LYS A 364 21.01 -20.39 20.83
CA LYS A 364 22.20 -21.22 20.56
C LYS A 364 22.61 -22.21 21.67
N ASP A 365 22.19 -22.06 22.91
CA ASP A 365 22.79 -22.83 24.01
C ASP A 365 21.77 -23.29 25.04
N GLY A 366 20.51 -22.88 24.88
CA GLY A 366 19.50 -23.12 25.91
C GLY A 366 19.81 -22.41 27.24
N THR A 367 20.84 -21.53 27.29
CA THR A 367 21.34 -20.91 28.53
C THR A 367 21.42 -19.39 28.40
N GLY A 368 20.81 -18.66 29.35
CA GLY A 368 20.70 -17.19 29.35
C GLY A 368 22.00 -16.39 29.59
N TYR A 369 23.17 -17.00 29.45
CA TYR A 369 24.44 -16.37 29.81
C TYR A 369 25.29 -16.08 28.58
N GLY A 370 25.88 -14.88 28.50
CA GLY A 370 26.84 -14.52 27.47
C GLY A 370 26.30 -13.69 26.30
N GLY A 371 25.07 -13.17 26.35
CA GLY A 371 24.51 -12.34 25.27
C GLY A 371 23.72 -13.13 24.23
N ASN A 372 23.27 -14.35 24.55
CA ASN A 372 22.55 -15.20 23.61
C ASN A 372 21.03 -15.00 23.61
N GLU A 373 20.49 -14.12 24.45
CA GLU A 373 19.06 -13.85 24.58
C GLU A 373 18.42 -13.31 23.30
N TRP A 374 17.13 -13.60 23.13
CA TRP A 374 16.32 -12.93 22.11
C TRP A 374 16.11 -11.46 22.46
N THR A 375 16.34 -10.58 21.49
CA THR A 375 16.16 -9.12 21.64
C THR A 375 14.98 -8.61 20.82
N LYS A 376 14.69 -9.21 19.67
CA LYS A 376 13.61 -8.75 18.78
C LYS A 376 12.91 -9.90 18.07
N LEU A 377 11.61 -9.72 17.87
CA LEU A 377 10.81 -10.40 16.86
C LEU A 377 10.30 -9.36 15.89
N GLN A 378 10.49 -9.59 14.59
CA GLN A 378 10.01 -8.70 13.54
C GLN A 378 9.22 -9.45 12.47
N VAL A 379 8.16 -8.81 11.97
CA VAL A 379 7.40 -9.28 10.81
C VAL A 379 7.56 -8.26 9.70
N TRP A 380 7.95 -8.75 8.52
CA TRP A 380 8.29 -7.92 7.37
C TRP A 380 7.33 -8.16 6.21
N ASN A 381 7.11 -7.10 5.45
CA ASN A 381 6.55 -7.15 4.12
C ASN A 381 7.68 -6.90 3.11
N PRO A 382 7.96 -7.83 2.19
CA PRO A 382 8.95 -7.62 1.13
C PRO A 382 8.70 -6.36 0.27
N PHE A 383 7.47 -5.89 0.18
CA PHE A 383 7.10 -4.65 -0.54
C PHE A 383 7.33 -3.36 0.26
N GLN A 384 7.69 -3.47 1.53
CA GLN A 384 7.98 -2.34 2.42
C GLN A 384 9.26 -2.63 3.24
N PRO A 385 10.43 -2.77 2.59
CA PRO A 385 11.66 -3.23 3.24
C PRO A 385 12.25 -2.23 4.25
N GLY A 386 11.82 -0.97 4.23
CA GLY A 386 12.38 0.09 5.08
C GLY A 386 11.96 0.02 6.55
N ALA A 387 10.91 -0.74 6.89
CA ALA A 387 10.47 -0.91 8.27
C ALA A 387 9.65 -2.20 8.44
N PRO A 388 9.76 -2.90 9.58
CA PRO A 388 8.91 -4.06 9.85
C PRO A 388 7.44 -3.63 10.01
N LEU A 389 6.52 -4.48 9.57
CA LEU A 389 5.08 -4.34 9.82
C LEU A 389 4.75 -4.39 11.31
N LYS A 390 5.51 -5.21 12.04
CA LYS A 390 5.38 -5.43 13.48
C LYS A 390 6.76 -5.70 14.05
N GLU A 391 7.07 -5.05 15.17
CA GLU A 391 8.26 -5.33 15.98
C GLU A 391 7.82 -5.54 17.43
N ILE A 392 8.41 -6.54 18.07
CA ILE A 392 8.29 -6.81 19.50
C ILE A 392 9.73 -6.86 20.03
N THR A 393 10.06 -5.93 20.92
CA THR A 393 11.37 -5.88 21.58
C THR A 393 11.29 -6.61 22.91
N TYR A 394 12.25 -7.50 23.14
CA TYR A 394 12.42 -8.21 24.40
C TYR A 394 13.53 -7.55 25.22
N SER A 395 13.32 -7.47 26.53
CA SER A 395 14.27 -6.87 27.47
C SER A 395 14.77 -7.84 28.54
N ASP A 396 14.28 -9.09 28.54
CA ASP A 396 14.73 -10.11 29.48
C ASP A 396 16.06 -10.71 28.98
N PRO A 397 17.18 -10.47 29.69
CA PRO A 397 18.49 -10.99 29.31
C PRO A 397 18.61 -12.52 29.45
N ASN A 398 17.58 -13.19 29.98
CA ASN A 398 17.53 -14.65 30.08
C ASN A 398 16.48 -15.27 29.14
N LEU A 399 15.95 -14.51 28.19
CA LEU A 399 14.92 -15.01 27.26
C LEU A 399 15.52 -15.99 26.25
N ILE A 400 15.44 -17.28 26.60
CA ILE A 400 15.94 -18.38 25.79
C ILE A 400 14.89 -18.96 24.85
N ASN A 401 13.68 -19.17 25.37
CA ASN A 401 12.58 -19.73 24.60
C ASN A 401 11.51 -18.66 24.40
N VAL A 402 11.21 -18.37 23.13
CA VAL A 402 10.12 -17.47 22.74
C VAL A 402 8.90 -18.31 22.38
N ARG A 403 7.73 -17.87 22.86
CA ARG A 403 6.42 -18.24 22.34
C ARG A 403 5.55 -16.98 22.32
N GLU A 404 5.59 -16.28 21.21
CA GLU A 404 4.91 -14.99 21.05
C GLU A 404 3.67 -15.16 20.17
N ALA A 405 2.55 -14.53 20.56
CA ALA A 405 1.30 -14.61 19.83
C ALA A 405 0.71 -13.22 19.61
N PHE A 406 0.37 -12.90 18.36
CA PHE A 406 -0.19 -11.61 17.98
C PHE A 406 -1.03 -11.75 16.70
N SER A 407 -1.84 -10.75 16.40
CA SER A 407 -2.67 -10.72 15.19
C SER A 407 -2.28 -9.57 14.28
N LEU A 408 -2.34 -9.80 12.96
CA LEU A 408 -2.26 -8.75 11.94
C LEU A 408 -3.49 -8.81 11.05
N THR A 409 -3.88 -7.67 10.47
CA THR A 409 -4.86 -7.67 9.39
C THR A 409 -4.13 -8.05 8.08
N PRO A 410 -4.67 -8.96 7.26
CA PRO A 410 -3.99 -9.48 6.06
C PRO A 410 -3.93 -8.47 4.89
N TYR A 411 -3.35 -7.28 5.08
CA TYR A 411 -3.20 -6.28 4.02
C TYR A 411 -2.14 -6.62 2.97
N GLU A 412 -1.21 -7.49 3.32
CA GLU A 412 -0.04 -7.79 2.51
C GLU A 412 -0.12 -9.23 1.99
N SER A 413 0.50 -9.49 0.84
CA SER A 413 0.46 -10.83 0.22
C SER A 413 1.57 -11.75 0.72
N ILE A 414 2.58 -11.22 1.42
CA ILE A 414 3.76 -11.97 1.87
C ILE A 414 4.16 -11.47 3.25
N TYR A 415 4.40 -12.40 4.18
CA TYR A 415 4.88 -12.12 5.53
C TYR A 415 6.12 -12.95 5.83
N VAL A 416 7.23 -12.28 6.16
CA VAL A 416 8.49 -12.91 6.60
C VAL A 416 8.68 -12.63 8.08
N VAL A 417 9.01 -13.65 8.88
CA VAL A 417 9.25 -13.49 10.32
C VAL A 417 10.74 -13.66 10.60
N THR A 418 11.30 -12.75 11.39
CA THR A 418 12.68 -12.84 11.90
C THR A 418 12.71 -12.78 13.41
N LEU A 419 13.67 -13.49 14.02
CA LEU A 419 14.06 -13.34 15.42
C LEU A 419 15.52 -12.91 15.47
N THR A 420 15.87 -12.02 16.38
CA THR A 420 17.25 -11.51 16.53
C THR A 420 17.75 -11.74 17.94
N GLN A 421 18.96 -12.26 18.08
CA GLN A 421 19.66 -12.43 19.35
C GLN A 421 20.63 -11.27 19.58
N ASN A 422 21.01 -11.04 20.84
CA ASN A 422 21.99 -10.00 21.17
C ASN A 422 23.39 -10.33 20.61
N TRP A 423 23.79 -11.61 20.61
CA TRP A 423 25.09 -12.08 20.12
C TRP A 423 25.28 -11.75 18.64
N GLY A 424 26.14 -10.77 18.36
CA GLY A 424 26.46 -10.33 17.01
C GLY A 424 25.25 -9.86 16.19
N ASN A 425 24.12 -9.53 16.82
CA ASN A 425 22.82 -9.34 16.15
C ASN A 425 22.44 -10.51 15.22
N SER A 426 22.81 -11.73 15.60
CA SER A 426 22.50 -12.93 14.83
C SER A 426 20.99 -13.12 14.67
N GLU A 427 20.57 -13.55 13.48
CA GLU A 427 19.16 -13.64 13.12
C GLU A 427 18.75 -15.07 12.78
N VAL A 428 17.52 -15.41 13.12
CA VAL A 428 16.79 -16.53 12.54
C VAL A 428 15.75 -15.96 11.58
N VAL A 429 15.86 -16.32 10.30
CA VAL A 429 14.94 -15.91 9.24
C VAL A 429 14.11 -17.12 8.85
N MET A 430 12.80 -17.04 9.05
CA MET A 430 11.87 -18.13 8.78
C MET A 430 11.27 -18.01 7.37
N ALA A 431 10.90 -19.14 6.76
CA ALA A 431 10.20 -19.13 5.48
C ALA A 431 8.91 -18.28 5.55
N PRO A 432 8.57 -17.52 4.49
CA PRO A 432 7.39 -16.68 4.52
C PRO A 432 6.10 -17.49 4.45
N ILE A 433 4.99 -16.81 4.74
CA ILE A 433 3.67 -17.25 4.28
C ILE A 433 3.21 -16.37 3.12
N TRP A 434 2.43 -16.94 2.21
CA TRP A 434 1.82 -16.24 1.08
C TRP A 434 0.31 -16.24 1.20
N VAL A 435 -0.27 -15.04 1.12
CA VAL A 435 -1.72 -14.80 1.12
C VAL A 435 -2.14 -14.37 -0.28
N THR A 436 -2.95 -15.18 -0.96
CA THR A 436 -3.32 -14.93 -2.37
C THR A 436 -4.42 -13.89 -2.54
N ASN A 437 -5.22 -13.65 -1.50
CA ASN A 437 -6.33 -12.70 -1.50
C ASN A 437 -6.24 -11.71 -0.31
N PRO A 438 -5.25 -10.80 -0.26
CA PRO A 438 -5.14 -9.83 0.84
C PRO A 438 -6.38 -8.93 0.94
N VAL A 439 -6.60 -8.34 2.12
CA VAL A 439 -7.62 -7.32 2.34
C VAL A 439 -7.13 -5.99 1.77
N SER A 440 -8.01 -5.22 1.14
CA SER A 440 -7.68 -3.85 0.74
C SER A 440 -7.49 -2.93 1.96
N LYS A 441 -6.50 -2.03 1.90
CA LYS A 441 -6.30 -1.00 2.94
C LYS A 441 -7.55 -0.13 3.05
N PRO A 442 -7.92 0.32 4.26
CA PRO A 442 -9.17 1.04 4.45
C PRO A 442 -9.14 2.42 3.77
N THR A 443 -10.23 2.78 3.10
CA THR A 443 -10.48 4.12 2.57
C THR A 443 -11.82 4.63 3.07
N VAL A 444 -11.95 5.95 3.22
CA VAL A 444 -13.19 6.57 3.72
C VAL A 444 -13.65 7.73 2.86
N SER A 445 -14.96 7.92 2.77
CA SER A 445 -15.58 9.04 2.09
C SER A 445 -16.97 9.36 2.66
N PHE A 446 -17.50 10.54 2.36
CA PHE A 446 -18.90 10.89 2.61
C PHE A 446 -19.66 10.92 1.29
N GLU A 447 -20.94 10.53 1.31
CA GLU A 447 -21.86 10.74 0.18
C GLU A 447 -22.05 12.24 -0.10
N HIS A 448 -22.29 12.97 0.98
CA HIS A 448 -22.49 14.41 1.00
C HIS A 448 -21.53 15.01 2.03
N PRO A 449 -20.37 15.55 1.61
CA PRO A 449 -19.37 16.11 2.53
C PRO A 449 -19.81 17.45 3.17
N VAL A 450 -20.92 18.02 2.69
CA VAL A 450 -21.55 19.24 3.21
C VAL A 450 -23.02 18.96 3.47
N ILE A 451 -23.47 19.16 4.71
CA ILE A 451 -24.84 18.86 5.12
C ILE A 451 -25.43 19.93 6.04
N ASN A 452 -26.76 19.93 6.17
CA ASN A 452 -27.46 20.62 7.25
C ASN A 452 -27.35 19.80 8.55
N ARG A 453 -27.22 20.46 9.70
CA ARG A 453 -27.18 19.84 11.04
C ARG A 453 -28.40 18.95 11.36
N GLN A 454 -29.50 19.07 10.63
CA GLN A 454 -30.68 18.20 10.76
C GLN A 454 -30.56 16.84 10.04
N LEU A 455 -29.58 16.68 9.14
CA LEU A 455 -29.36 15.44 8.40
C LEU A 455 -28.29 14.58 9.08
N VAL A 456 -28.41 13.26 8.96
CA VAL A 456 -27.42 12.28 9.46
C VAL A 456 -26.47 11.93 8.31
N PRO A 457 -25.20 12.40 8.33
CA PRO A 457 -24.22 12.02 7.33
C PRO A 457 -23.82 10.56 7.48
N MET A 458 -23.61 9.89 6.34
CA MET A 458 -23.12 8.53 6.26
C MET A 458 -21.66 8.52 5.82
N LEU A 459 -20.79 7.97 6.66
CA LEU A 459 -19.40 7.70 6.30
C LEU A 459 -19.32 6.33 5.62
N PHE A 460 -18.85 6.32 4.38
CA PHE A 460 -18.55 5.11 3.63
C PHE A 460 -17.13 4.65 3.92
N ILE A 461 -16.97 3.34 4.08
CA ILE A 461 -15.70 2.71 4.40
C ILE A 461 -15.52 1.53 3.45
N ASN A 462 -14.42 1.53 2.70
CA ASN A 462 -14.06 0.41 1.84
C ASN A 462 -12.77 -0.23 2.34
N GLY A 463 -12.70 -1.56 2.30
CA GLY A 463 -11.55 -2.31 2.81
C GLY A 463 -11.48 -2.35 4.34
N GLY A 464 -10.32 -2.74 4.86
CA GLY A 464 -10.06 -2.85 6.28
C GLY A 464 -10.39 -4.22 6.91
N GLY A 465 -9.89 -4.43 8.12
CA GLY A 465 -10.15 -5.65 8.91
C GLY A 465 -11.55 -5.71 9.53
N ASN A 466 -11.79 -6.70 10.40
CA ASN A 466 -13.08 -6.90 11.10
C ASN A 466 -13.55 -5.70 11.93
N SER A 467 -12.60 -4.89 12.38
CA SER A 467 -12.84 -3.76 13.27
C SER A 467 -11.90 -2.64 12.90
N LEU A 468 -12.42 -1.42 12.82
CA LEU A 468 -11.63 -0.22 12.56
C LEU A 468 -11.91 0.82 13.66
N ILE A 469 -10.88 1.53 14.09
CA ILE A 469 -11.01 2.63 15.05
C ILE A 469 -11.38 3.88 14.26
N LEU A 470 -12.53 4.48 14.55
CA LEU A 470 -12.94 5.75 13.96
C LEU A 470 -12.28 6.89 14.71
N GLN A 471 -11.58 7.75 13.98
CA GLN A 471 -10.94 8.94 14.52
C GLN A 471 -11.50 10.20 13.88
N ARG A 472 -11.61 11.25 14.69
CA ARG A 472 -12.08 12.58 14.29
C ARG A 472 -11.10 13.65 14.77
N ALA A 473 -10.81 14.61 13.91
CA ALA A 473 -10.17 15.87 14.30
C ALA A 473 -11.13 17.05 14.08
N THR A 474 -11.17 18.00 15.01
CA THR A 474 -12.08 19.17 14.95
C THR A 474 -11.43 20.40 14.33
N ASN A 475 -10.11 20.40 14.13
CA ASN A 475 -9.37 21.46 13.48
C ASN A 475 -8.65 20.91 12.23
N PRO A 476 -9.08 21.29 11.01
CA PRO A 476 -8.46 20.80 9.78
C PRO A 476 -7.03 21.28 9.55
N LEU A 477 -6.66 22.45 10.09
CA LEU A 477 -5.35 23.08 9.87
C LEU A 477 -4.26 22.47 10.78
N SER A 478 -4.66 21.92 11.92
CA SER A 478 -3.79 21.20 12.85
C SER A 478 -4.57 20.03 13.46
N PRO A 479 -4.61 18.88 12.76
CA PRO A 479 -5.48 17.77 13.15
C PRO A 479 -5.04 17.10 14.45
N ASP A 480 -5.75 17.37 15.55
CA ASP A 480 -5.68 16.59 16.80
C ASP A 480 -6.67 15.41 16.73
N TRP A 481 -6.18 14.25 16.30
CA TRP A 481 -7.00 13.06 16.05
C TRP A 481 -7.43 12.38 17.34
N LYS A 482 -8.74 12.31 17.58
CA LYS A 482 -9.34 11.63 18.74
C LYS A 482 -10.15 10.43 18.30
N THR A 483 -9.99 9.31 19.00
CA THR A 483 -10.85 8.14 18.84
C THR A 483 -12.27 8.49 19.28
N VAL A 484 -13.25 8.26 18.40
CA VAL A 484 -14.68 8.58 18.64
C VAL A 484 -15.58 7.36 18.50
N GLY A 485 -15.05 6.22 18.05
CA GLY A 485 -15.82 4.99 17.96
C GLY A 485 -15.02 3.81 17.42
N THR A 486 -15.68 2.66 17.35
CA THR A 486 -15.17 1.45 16.70
C THR A 486 -16.22 0.96 15.72
N ILE A 487 -15.79 0.66 14.50
CA ILE A 487 -16.64 0.24 13.41
C ILE A 487 -16.43 -1.25 13.22
N THR A 488 -17.51 -2.03 13.22
CA THR A 488 -17.47 -3.47 13.02
C THR A 488 -18.32 -3.83 11.80
N ASN A 489 -17.73 -4.53 10.83
CA ASN A 489 -18.37 -5.12 9.64
C ASN A 489 -19.31 -4.24 8.77
N ASN A 490 -19.38 -2.93 8.99
CA ASN A 490 -20.27 -2.03 8.25
C ASN A 490 -19.48 -1.11 7.31
N TYR A 491 -19.81 -1.18 6.02
CA TYR A 491 -19.33 -0.25 4.99
C TYR A 491 -19.93 1.16 5.14
N TYR A 492 -20.93 1.32 6.02
CA TYR A 492 -21.70 2.53 6.22
C TYR A 492 -21.79 2.84 7.72
N TYR A 493 -21.28 4.00 8.14
CA TYR A 493 -21.31 4.41 9.54
C TYR A 493 -22.05 5.75 9.69
N PRO A 494 -23.22 5.78 10.36
CA PRO A 494 -23.95 7.02 10.61
C PRO A 494 -23.20 7.87 11.63
N ILE A 495 -23.12 9.17 11.36
CA ILE A 495 -22.47 10.13 12.26
C ILE A 495 -23.54 11.04 12.86
N ASP A 496 -23.58 11.15 14.19
CA ASP A 496 -24.45 12.14 14.84
C ASP A 496 -23.92 13.55 14.59
N SER A 497 -24.63 14.32 13.76
CA SER A 497 -24.29 15.70 13.39
C SER A 497 -24.71 16.74 14.42
N ALA A 498 -25.59 16.39 15.37
CA ALA A 498 -26.21 17.35 16.29
C ALA A 498 -25.19 18.04 17.19
N THR A 499 -24.15 17.32 17.61
CA THR A 499 -23.12 17.82 18.53
C THR A 499 -21.77 18.10 17.87
N LEU A 500 -21.67 18.01 16.54
CA LEU A 500 -20.41 18.18 15.84
C LEU A 500 -20.05 19.66 15.61
N PRO A 501 -18.75 19.98 15.51
CA PRO A 501 -18.32 21.29 15.02
C PRO A 501 -18.70 21.47 13.55
N THR A 502 -18.71 22.72 13.11
CA THR A 502 -19.00 23.14 11.72
C THR A 502 -18.13 22.44 10.68
N THR A 503 -16.89 22.09 11.04
CA THR A 503 -16.00 21.33 10.17
C THR A 503 -15.24 20.30 10.99
N SER A 504 -15.13 19.09 10.47
CA SER A 504 -14.37 18.00 11.09
C SER A 504 -13.71 17.12 10.04
N LEU A 505 -12.54 16.58 10.38
CA LEU A 505 -11.86 15.55 9.60
C LEU A 505 -12.13 14.18 10.20
N TRP A 506 -12.26 13.19 9.34
CA TRP A 506 -12.56 11.81 9.69
C TRP A 506 -11.59 10.87 9.00
N ARG A 507 -11.16 9.83 9.72
CA ARG A 507 -10.35 8.73 9.20
C ARG A 507 -10.60 7.48 10.04
N VAL A 508 -10.16 6.35 9.53
CA VAL A 508 -10.14 5.10 10.29
C VAL A 508 -8.72 4.57 10.43
N VAL A 509 -8.47 3.87 11.53
CA VAL A 509 -7.19 3.24 11.86
C VAL A 509 -7.42 1.77 12.14
N ASP A 510 -6.55 0.90 11.63
CA ASP A 510 -6.61 -0.51 11.99
C ASP A 510 -6.09 -0.72 13.43
N PRO A 511 -6.87 -1.37 14.33
CA PRO A 511 -6.46 -1.58 15.71
C PRO A 511 -5.27 -2.54 15.88
N HIS A 512 -5.06 -3.45 14.93
CA HIS A 512 -3.97 -4.44 14.96
C HIS A 512 -2.72 -3.92 14.27
N GLN A 513 -2.85 -2.91 13.42
CA GLN A 513 -1.75 -2.24 12.73
C GLN A 513 -1.99 -0.72 12.67
N GLN A 514 -1.66 -0.01 13.75
CA GLN A 514 -1.96 1.42 13.90
C GLN A 514 -1.28 2.33 12.86
N THR A 515 -0.24 1.84 12.17
CA THR A 515 0.39 2.51 11.04
C THR A 515 -0.48 2.49 9.78
N ILE A 516 -1.45 1.58 9.69
CA ILE A 516 -2.44 1.52 8.61
C ILE A 516 -3.59 2.46 8.94
N VAL A 517 -3.53 3.63 8.34
CA VAL A 517 -4.50 4.71 8.47
C VAL A 517 -5.11 5.00 7.10
N SER A 518 -6.43 5.17 7.05
CA SER A 518 -7.10 5.56 5.81
C SER A 518 -6.70 6.97 5.37
N ASN A 519 -7.15 7.38 4.17
CA ASN A 519 -7.23 8.79 3.83
C ASN A 519 -8.08 9.55 4.88
N ALA A 520 -7.84 10.86 5.01
CA ALA A 520 -8.72 11.75 5.75
C ALA A 520 -9.82 12.28 4.83
N THR A 521 -11.04 12.44 5.35
CA THR A 521 -12.17 13.05 4.64
C THR A 521 -12.83 14.13 5.51
N THR A 522 -13.35 15.18 4.88
CA THR A 522 -13.90 16.35 5.56
C THR A 522 -15.43 16.29 5.58
N LEU A 523 -16.01 16.56 6.74
CA LEU A 523 -17.44 16.81 6.91
C LEU A 523 -17.65 18.26 7.34
N THR A 524 -18.49 18.99 6.59
CA THR A 524 -18.91 20.36 6.90
C THR A 524 -20.40 20.37 7.25
N ILE A 525 -20.75 20.96 8.39
CA ILE A 525 -22.10 21.05 8.92
C ILE A 525 -22.51 22.51 8.95
N ALA A 526 -23.57 22.85 8.22
CA ALA A 526 -24.19 24.17 8.26
C ALA A 526 -24.90 24.39 9.61
N ASN A 527 -24.75 25.58 10.18
CA ASN A 527 -25.23 25.92 11.52
C ASN A 527 -26.23 27.09 11.48
N GLY A 528 -27.51 26.77 11.58
CA GLY A 528 -28.53 27.72 11.99
C GLY A 528 -29.25 28.48 10.88
N ILE A 529 -28.66 28.64 9.68
CA ILE A 529 -29.36 29.22 8.54
C ILE A 529 -29.78 28.09 7.59
N GLU A 530 -31.09 27.92 7.40
CA GLU A 530 -31.62 27.08 6.33
C GLU A 530 -31.53 27.87 5.03
N ALA A 531 -30.90 27.31 4.00
CA ALA A 531 -30.74 27.94 2.70
C ALA A 531 -31.13 26.93 1.61
N GLU A 532 -32.07 27.33 0.77
CA GLU A 532 -32.68 26.46 -0.23
C GLU A 532 -32.84 27.19 -1.56
N LEU A 533 -32.67 26.46 -2.66
CA LEU A 533 -33.12 26.91 -3.97
C LEU A 533 -34.59 26.52 -4.13
N PRO A 534 -35.52 27.46 -4.35
CA PRO A 534 -36.86 27.11 -4.79
C PRO A 534 -36.74 26.35 -6.11
N TRP A 535 -37.47 25.25 -6.21
CA TRP A 535 -37.37 24.22 -7.25
C TRP A 535 -37.11 24.80 -8.67
N VAL A 536 -35.91 24.57 -9.20
CA VAL A 536 -35.51 25.03 -10.54
C VAL A 536 -35.85 23.93 -11.54
N GLY A 537 -37.10 23.93 -12.03
CA GLY A 537 -37.59 22.90 -12.97
C GLY A 537 -36.99 22.98 -14.39
N THR A 538 -36.15 23.97 -14.67
CA THR A 538 -35.54 24.24 -15.98
C THR A 538 -34.06 24.60 -15.83
N THR A 539 -33.25 24.32 -16.86
CA THR A 539 -31.82 24.70 -16.89
C THR A 539 -31.63 26.21 -16.70
N THR A 540 -30.77 26.62 -15.78
CA THR A 540 -30.47 28.04 -15.53
C THR A 540 -29.53 28.58 -16.60
N HIS A 541 -29.92 29.64 -17.32
CA HIS A 541 -29.07 30.32 -18.33
C HIS A 541 -28.15 31.38 -17.70
N ASP A 542 -27.10 31.79 -18.42
CA ASP A 542 -26.24 32.89 -18.01
C ASP A 542 -26.97 34.24 -18.12
N GLY A 543 -26.99 35.00 -17.02
CA GLY A 543 -27.60 36.32 -16.89
C GLY A 543 -29.11 36.32 -16.66
N VAL A 544 -29.60 35.33 -15.92
CA VAL A 544 -30.92 35.34 -15.27
C VAL A 544 -30.76 35.61 -13.78
N ASN A 545 -31.87 35.85 -13.07
CA ASN A 545 -31.88 35.88 -11.62
C ASN A 545 -32.22 34.50 -11.05
N VAL A 546 -31.37 33.98 -10.16
CA VAL A 546 -31.65 32.79 -9.36
C VAL A 546 -32.03 33.24 -7.96
N THR A 547 -33.17 32.78 -7.46
CA THR A 547 -33.59 33.10 -6.10
C THR A 547 -33.04 32.07 -5.11
N VAL A 548 -32.48 32.50 -3.99
CA VAL A 548 -32.27 31.64 -2.81
C VAL A 548 -33.26 32.08 -1.74
N HIS A 549 -33.94 31.11 -1.18
CA HIS A 549 -34.67 31.29 0.06
C HIS A 549 -33.75 30.96 1.22
N TRP A 550 -33.70 31.83 2.23
CA TRP A 550 -33.10 31.46 3.50
C TRP A 550 -34.01 31.81 4.67
N SER A 551 -33.84 31.05 5.75
CA SER A 551 -34.53 31.29 7.01
C SER A 551 -33.62 31.04 8.22
N HIS A 552 -33.92 31.73 9.32
CA HIS A 552 -33.23 31.62 10.59
C HIS A 552 -34.24 31.88 11.74
N PRO A 553 -34.16 31.15 12.88
CA PRO A 553 -35.12 31.30 14.00
C PRO A 553 -35.18 32.69 14.64
N GLN A 554 -34.15 33.51 14.42
CA GLN A 554 -34.02 34.89 14.92
C GLN A 554 -33.62 35.82 13.76
N GLY A 555 -33.97 37.10 13.85
CA GLY A 555 -33.59 38.08 12.83
C GLY A 555 -32.07 38.21 12.73
N VAL A 556 -31.49 37.92 11.58
CA VAL A 556 -30.04 38.05 11.31
C VAL A 556 -29.79 38.84 10.03
N ALA A 557 -28.73 39.65 10.05
CA ALA A 557 -28.19 40.28 8.85
C ALA A 557 -27.18 39.32 8.23
N VAL A 558 -27.19 39.16 6.91
CA VAL A 558 -26.43 38.08 6.25
C VAL A 558 -25.58 38.58 5.09
N ASP A 559 -24.47 37.90 4.86
CA ASP A 559 -23.65 38.00 3.66
C ASP A 559 -23.89 36.79 2.76
N TYR A 560 -23.97 37.03 1.45
CA TYR A 560 -24.13 35.97 0.46
C TYR A 560 -22.84 35.77 -0.33
N PHE A 561 -22.46 34.51 -0.49
CA PHE A 561 -21.28 34.10 -1.24
C PHE A 561 -21.66 33.08 -2.31
N ALA A 562 -20.94 33.13 -3.43
CA ALA A 562 -21.01 32.12 -4.48
C ALA A 562 -19.64 31.44 -4.64
N SER A 563 -19.66 30.14 -4.92
CA SER A 563 -18.50 29.36 -5.31
C SER A 563 -18.78 28.69 -6.66
N ARG A 564 -17.80 28.75 -7.57
CA ARG A 564 -17.86 28.13 -8.91
C ARG A 564 -16.96 26.89 -9.03
N ASP A 565 -16.36 26.49 -7.92
CA ASP A 565 -15.35 25.44 -7.80
C ASP A 565 -15.70 24.47 -6.66
N ASN A 566 -17.00 24.20 -6.48
CA ASN A 566 -17.53 23.28 -5.47
C ASN A 566 -17.07 23.58 -4.03
N GLY A 567 -16.95 24.86 -3.69
CA GLY A 567 -16.70 25.35 -2.35
C GLY A 567 -15.23 25.59 -2.02
N ALA A 568 -14.32 25.47 -2.99
CA ALA A 568 -12.89 25.74 -2.77
C ALA A 568 -12.59 27.24 -2.62
N THR A 569 -13.26 28.10 -3.38
CA THR A 569 -13.20 29.56 -3.23
C THR A 569 -14.60 30.18 -3.16
N TRP A 570 -14.75 31.19 -2.31
CA TRP A 570 -16.02 31.87 -2.06
C TRP A 570 -15.90 33.36 -2.36
N THR A 571 -16.72 33.87 -3.28
CA THR A 571 -16.79 35.29 -3.62
C THR A 571 -18.06 35.90 -3.05
N LYS A 572 -17.95 37.02 -2.31
CA LYS A 572 -19.13 37.74 -1.84
C LYS A 572 -19.88 38.34 -3.02
N VAL A 573 -21.16 38.01 -3.14
CA VAL A 573 -22.03 38.42 -4.25
C VAL A 573 -23.15 39.36 -3.80
N GLY A 574 -23.35 39.49 -2.49
CA GLY A 574 -24.29 40.45 -1.94
C GLY A 574 -24.39 40.40 -0.43
N GLU A 575 -25.29 41.21 0.12
CA GLU A 575 -25.58 41.24 1.55
C GLU A 575 -27.02 41.70 1.82
N ASP A 576 -27.52 41.31 2.98
CA ASP A 576 -28.69 41.90 3.61
C ASP A 576 -28.27 42.61 4.89
N VAL A 577 -28.38 43.93 4.90
CA VAL A 577 -28.02 44.77 6.06
C VAL A 577 -29.11 44.83 7.12
N VAL A 578 -30.35 44.44 6.78
CA VAL A 578 -31.47 44.43 7.71
C VAL A 578 -31.63 43.03 8.27
N ALA A 579 -31.77 42.93 9.60
CA ALA A 579 -31.96 41.65 10.25
C ALA A 579 -33.35 41.06 9.94
N ASN A 580 -33.39 39.89 9.30
CA ASN A 580 -34.63 39.20 8.92
C ASN A 580 -34.62 37.75 9.43
N THR A 581 -35.80 37.18 9.69
CA THR A 581 -35.95 35.76 10.04
C THR A 581 -36.13 34.87 8.81
N ASN A 582 -36.60 35.43 7.70
CA ASN A 582 -36.65 34.76 6.41
C ASN A 582 -36.54 35.79 5.27
N ARG A 583 -35.94 35.40 4.15
CA ARG A 583 -35.92 36.26 2.96
C ARG A 583 -35.66 35.46 1.69
N TYR A 584 -36.17 35.99 0.58
CA TYR A 584 -35.76 35.61 -0.76
C TYR A 584 -34.75 36.62 -1.28
N TRP A 585 -33.64 36.13 -1.83
CA TRP A 585 -32.59 36.95 -2.42
C TRP A 585 -32.29 36.49 -3.84
N ASN A 586 -32.21 37.45 -4.77
CA ASN A 586 -32.01 37.17 -6.19
C ASN A 586 -30.55 37.41 -6.59
N PHE A 587 -29.90 36.39 -7.13
CA PHE A 587 -28.54 36.40 -7.66
C PHE A 587 -28.56 36.51 -9.18
N TYR A 588 -27.91 37.53 -9.72
CA TYR A 588 -27.71 37.60 -11.17
C TYR A 588 -26.58 36.66 -11.61
N THR A 589 -26.87 35.72 -12.51
CA THR A 589 -25.92 34.70 -12.99
C THR A 589 -25.01 35.18 -14.12
N GLY A 590 -24.95 36.48 -14.39
CA GLY A 590 -24.16 37.06 -15.47
C GLY A 590 -22.68 36.70 -15.38
N GLY A 591 -22.15 36.07 -16.42
CA GLY A 591 -20.75 35.63 -16.51
C GLY A 591 -20.44 34.40 -15.65
N TRP A 592 -21.46 33.61 -15.31
CA TRP A 592 -21.33 32.33 -14.60
C TRP A 592 -21.54 31.12 -15.54
N GLY A 593 -21.71 31.35 -16.84
CA GLY A 593 -21.96 30.29 -17.82
C GLY A 593 -20.95 29.13 -17.75
N ASN A 594 -21.46 27.93 -18.02
CA ASN A 594 -20.75 26.65 -17.97
C ASN A 594 -20.12 26.33 -16.60
N SER A 595 -20.77 26.72 -15.49
CA SER A 595 -20.25 26.51 -14.14
C SER A 595 -21.27 25.81 -13.23
N ASN A 596 -20.78 24.90 -12.37
CA ASN A 596 -21.53 24.44 -11.21
C ASN A 596 -21.36 25.44 -10.07
N VAL A 597 -22.47 25.95 -9.53
CA VAL A 597 -22.46 27.02 -8.55
C VAL A 597 -23.04 26.51 -7.23
N LEU A 598 -22.35 26.82 -6.14
CA LEU A 598 -22.86 26.72 -4.76
C LEU A 598 -23.11 28.13 -4.21
N LEU A 599 -24.19 28.29 -3.45
CA LEU A 599 -24.52 29.54 -2.77
C LEU A 599 -24.50 29.34 -1.26
N LYS A 600 -23.85 30.27 -0.56
CA LYS A 600 -23.69 30.26 0.90
C LYS A 600 -24.25 31.55 1.48
N VAL A 601 -25.05 31.42 2.53
CA VAL A 601 -25.60 32.53 3.32
C VAL A 601 -24.91 32.50 4.68
N VAL A 602 -24.30 33.60 5.11
CA VAL A 602 -23.48 33.67 6.33
C VAL A 602 -24.00 34.78 7.23
N ASP A 603 -24.21 34.52 8.52
CA ASP A 603 -24.51 35.57 9.49
C ASP A 603 -23.34 36.57 9.56
N LYS A 604 -23.65 37.85 9.36
CA LYS A 604 -22.64 38.93 9.41
C LYS A 604 -21.93 39.02 10.75
N ASN A 605 -22.60 38.66 11.84
CA ASN A 605 -22.08 38.78 13.19
C ASN A 605 -21.41 37.50 13.70
N ASP A 606 -21.61 36.37 13.02
CA ASP A 606 -21.03 35.08 13.37
C ASP A 606 -20.77 34.28 12.09
N SER A 607 -19.55 34.35 11.58
CA SER A 607 -19.16 33.60 10.36
C SER A 607 -19.23 32.08 10.51
N GLY A 608 -19.40 31.57 11.74
CA GLY A 608 -19.67 30.17 12.05
C GLY A 608 -21.14 29.75 11.89
N ARG A 609 -22.06 30.71 11.72
CA ARG A 609 -23.48 30.49 11.39
C ARG A 609 -23.73 30.73 9.91
N PHE A 610 -23.99 29.67 9.18
CA PHE A 610 -24.24 29.76 7.75
C PHE A 610 -25.13 28.63 7.25
N GLY A 611 -25.71 28.85 6.07
CA GLY A 611 -26.46 27.89 5.28
C GLY A 611 -25.84 27.76 3.90
N ILE A 612 -25.92 26.58 3.29
CA ILE A 612 -25.50 26.34 1.90
C ILE A 612 -26.69 25.76 1.16
N ALA A 613 -27.05 26.39 0.05
CA ALA A 613 -28.07 25.87 -0.84
C ALA A 613 -27.46 24.79 -1.76
N GLY A 614 -28.28 23.82 -2.19
CA GLY A 614 -27.83 22.75 -3.08
C GLY A 614 -27.18 23.27 -4.38
N PRO A 615 -26.29 22.50 -5.01
CA PRO A 615 -25.63 22.92 -6.25
C PRO A 615 -26.62 23.05 -7.40
N PHE A 616 -26.36 24.00 -8.30
CA PHE A 616 -27.05 24.13 -9.57
C PHE A 616 -26.08 24.45 -10.70
N PHE A 617 -26.43 24.07 -11.92
CA PHE A 617 -25.64 24.34 -13.11
C PHE A 617 -26.15 25.59 -13.84
N VAL A 618 -25.24 26.48 -14.23
CA VAL A 618 -25.53 27.61 -15.12
C VAL A 618 -24.98 27.28 -16.50
N ASP A 619 -25.88 27.15 -17.48
CA ASP A 619 -25.54 26.90 -18.87
C ASP A 619 -24.88 28.13 -19.53
N ALA A 620 -24.07 27.90 -20.57
CA ALA A 620 -23.38 28.95 -21.32
C ALA A 620 -24.31 29.81 -22.19
N THR A 621 -25.55 29.37 -22.44
CA THR A 621 -26.52 30.16 -23.19
C THR A 621 -26.84 31.45 -22.42
N VAL A 622 -26.69 32.59 -23.10
CA VAL A 622 -26.86 33.93 -22.52
C VAL A 622 -28.30 34.39 -22.72
N GLU A 623 -29.01 34.71 -21.63
CA GLU A 623 -30.38 35.26 -21.69
C GLU A 623 -30.36 36.72 -22.19
N HIS A 624 -30.70 36.98 -23.45
CA HIS A 624 -30.56 38.34 -24.00
C HIS A 624 -31.53 39.37 -23.39
N LYS A 625 -32.60 38.93 -22.74
CA LYS A 625 -33.50 39.79 -21.97
C LYS A 625 -32.85 40.17 -20.63
N ILE A 626 -32.84 41.46 -20.31
CA ILE A 626 -32.36 41.95 -19.02
C ILE A 626 -33.47 41.80 -17.99
N PRO A 627 -33.26 41.07 -16.87
CA PRO A 627 -34.24 41.00 -15.80
C PRO A 627 -34.47 42.39 -15.20
N ALA A 628 -35.73 42.80 -15.06
CA ALA A 628 -36.07 44.12 -14.53
C ALA A 628 -37.10 44.02 -13.40
N THR A 629 -36.94 44.83 -12.36
CA THR A 629 -37.94 44.95 -11.29
C THR A 629 -38.46 46.39 -11.27
N SER A 630 -39.77 46.59 -11.41
CA SER A 630 -40.34 47.92 -11.22
C SER A 630 -40.57 48.19 -9.73
N SER A 631 -40.32 49.42 -9.30
CA SER A 631 -40.71 49.89 -7.98
C SER A 631 -41.24 51.32 -8.08
N ASN A 632 -42.36 51.59 -7.40
CA ASN A 632 -43.05 52.89 -7.30
C ASN A 632 -43.25 53.68 -8.61
N ALA A 633 -44.47 53.64 -9.15
CA ALA A 633 -44.95 54.70 -10.04
C ALA A 633 -45.08 56.01 -9.23
N THR A 634 -44.43 57.09 -9.68
CA THR A 634 -44.62 58.41 -9.06
C THR A 634 -45.74 59.11 -9.81
N ILE A 635 -46.93 59.21 -9.21
CA ILE A 635 -48.10 59.87 -9.80
C ILE A 635 -48.44 61.15 -9.03
N ASN A 636 -48.58 62.28 -9.74
CA ASN A 636 -49.45 63.37 -9.30
C ASN A 636 -50.89 62.99 -9.70
N ALA A 637 -51.64 62.46 -8.72
CA ALA A 637 -53.03 61.99 -8.71
C ALA A 637 -53.49 60.86 -9.68
N ILE A 638 -53.89 59.72 -9.07
CA ILE A 638 -54.69 58.56 -9.56
C ILE A 638 -53.94 57.37 -10.22
N ALA A 639 -53.67 56.37 -9.36
CA ALA A 639 -53.46 54.90 -9.53
C ALA A 639 -52.73 54.32 -10.77
N ALA A 640 -51.47 53.91 -10.58
CA ALA A 640 -50.81 52.88 -11.38
C ALA A 640 -50.37 51.73 -10.45
N TYR A 641 -50.75 50.51 -10.80
CA TYR A 641 -50.28 49.29 -10.13
C TYR A 641 -48.92 48.85 -10.71
N THR A 642 -48.13 48.19 -9.87
CA THR A 642 -46.77 47.71 -10.09
C THR A 642 -46.64 46.78 -11.31
N VAL A 643 -45.58 46.95 -12.10
CA VAL A 643 -45.22 46.08 -13.23
C VAL A 643 -44.26 44.99 -12.73
N THR A 644 -44.65 43.72 -12.78
CA THR A 644 -43.77 42.59 -12.47
C THR A 644 -43.35 41.89 -13.76
N ASP A 645 -42.06 41.55 -13.88
CA ASP A 645 -41.42 40.87 -15.01
C ASP A 645 -41.71 39.36 -15.03
N ASP A 646 -42.97 39.02 -14.84
CA ASP A 646 -43.47 37.67 -15.06
C ASP A 646 -44.47 37.76 -16.22
N ASN A 647 -44.60 36.70 -17.02
CA ASN A 647 -45.42 36.58 -18.24
C ASN A 647 -46.95 36.86 -18.08
N THR A 648 -47.36 37.68 -17.12
CA THR A 648 -48.73 38.03 -16.75
C THR A 648 -48.89 39.55 -16.60
N GLY A 649 -48.96 40.27 -17.72
CA GLY A 649 -50.03 41.24 -18.00
C GLY A 649 -50.28 42.43 -17.05
N SER A 650 -49.32 42.89 -16.27
CA SER A 650 -49.52 44.12 -15.45
C SER A 650 -49.36 45.38 -16.30
N CYS A 651 -50.46 45.88 -16.85
CA CYS A 651 -50.51 47.16 -17.53
C CYS A 651 -50.74 48.32 -16.54
N TRP A 652 -50.12 49.47 -16.78
CA TRP A 652 -50.40 50.71 -16.05
C TRP A 652 -51.19 51.69 -16.92
N TRP A 653 -52.11 52.41 -16.29
CA TRP A 653 -53.06 53.31 -16.94
C TRP A 653 -52.62 54.76 -16.80
N THR A 654 -52.60 55.48 -17.92
CA THR A 654 -52.34 56.93 -17.92
C THR A 654 -53.63 57.73 -18.07
N SER A 655 -53.81 58.76 -17.24
CA SER A 655 -54.97 59.66 -17.31
C SER A 655 -54.74 60.80 -18.30
N ASN A 656 -55.82 61.31 -18.89
CA ASN A 656 -55.76 62.40 -19.86
C ASN A 656 -55.16 63.69 -19.26
N GLY A 657 -54.19 64.31 -19.96
CA GLY A 657 -53.73 65.68 -19.68
C GLY A 657 -52.49 65.87 -18.82
N ASN A 658 -51.97 64.84 -18.12
CA ASN A 658 -50.74 64.94 -17.33
C ASN A 658 -49.66 63.95 -17.80
N GLU A 659 -48.40 64.34 -17.64
CA GLU A 659 -47.26 63.45 -17.82
C GLU A 659 -47.20 62.42 -16.69
N GLN A 660 -46.97 61.16 -17.04
CA GLN A 660 -46.80 60.07 -16.09
C GLN A 660 -45.49 59.32 -16.37
N SER A 661 -44.87 58.77 -15.32
CA SER A 661 -43.62 58.04 -15.45
C SER A 661 -43.58 56.76 -14.61
N VAL A 662 -42.96 55.73 -15.17
CA VAL A 662 -42.64 54.48 -14.46
C VAL A 662 -41.15 54.42 -14.20
N TYR A 663 -40.78 54.08 -12.97
CA TYR A 663 -39.41 53.87 -12.55
C TYR A 663 -39.09 52.37 -12.56
N ILE A 664 -38.00 52.02 -13.22
CA ILE A 664 -37.56 50.64 -13.45
C ILE A 664 -36.13 50.52 -12.94
N ASP A 665 -35.91 49.64 -11.95
CA ASP A 665 -34.56 49.25 -11.48
C ASP A 665 -34.18 47.93 -12.17
N LEU A 666 -33.08 47.97 -12.91
CA LEU A 666 -32.48 46.79 -13.54
C LEU A 666 -31.60 46.00 -12.54
N GLY A 667 -31.58 46.40 -11.26
CA GLY A 667 -30.84 45.78 -10.17
C GLY A 667 -29.35 46.14 -10.14
N GLN A 668 -28.73 46.25 -11.31
CA GLN A 668 -27.32 46.64 -11.51
C GLN A 668 -27.16 47.44 -12.81
N VAL A 669 -25.94 47.88 -13.10
CA VAL A 669 -25.66 48.58 -14.36
C VAL A 669 -25.61 47.58 -15.52
N HIS A 670 -26.46 47.79 -16.52
CA HIS A 670 -26.48 47.03 -17.77
C HIS A 670 -26.15 47.92 -18.97
N LEU A 671 -25.59 47.32 -20.02
CA LEU A 671 -25.53 47.92 -21.35
C LEU A 671 -26.82 47.56 -22.11
N VAL A 672 -27.78 48.48 -22.12
CA VAL A 672 -29.06 48.29 -22.80
C VAL A 672 -28.88 48.59 -24.29
N LYS A 673 -29.01 47.57 -25.14
CA LYS A 673 -28.94 47.70 -26.60
C LYS A 673 -30.29 47.87 -27.26
N ARG A 674 -31.37 47.38 -26.65
CA ARG A 674 -32.72 47.53 -27.19
C ARG A 674 -33.73 47.67 -26.08
N MET A 675 -34.72 48.53 -26.32
CA MET A 675 -35.92 48.65 -25.49
C MET A 675 -37.14 48.31 -26.35
N GLU A 676 -38.06 47.58 -25.76
CA GLU A 676 -39.39 47.35 -26.32
C GLU A 676 -40.44 47.83 -25.34
N VAL A 677 -41.41 48.60 -25.81
CA VAL A 677 -42.56 49.04 -25.03
C VAL A 677 -43.82 48.59 -25.72
N LEU A 678 -44.60 47.73 -25.08
CA LEU A 678 -45.89 47.30 -25.60
C LEU A 678 -46.97 48.24 -25.10
N PHE A 679 -47.62 48.94 -26.03
CA PHE A 679 -48.82 49.71 -25.74
C PHE A 679 -50.07 48.85 -25.93
N GLY A 680 -51.06 49.03 -25.06
CA GLY A 680 -52.35 48.34 -25.11
C GLY A 680 -53.35 49.05 -26.04
N SER A 681 -54.50 49.44 -25.48
CA SER A 681 -55.66 49.92 -26.26
C SER A 681 -55.55 51.35 -26.80
N ALA A 682 -54.73 52.21 -26.20
CA ALA A 682 -54.55 53.61 -26.64
C ALA A 682 -53.13 54.11 -26.36
N ASN A 683 -52.57 54.88 -27.28
CA ASN A 683 -51.16 55.29 -27.26
C ASN A 683 -51.00 56.76 -26.82
N PRO A 684 -50.00 57.08 -25.97
CA PRO A 684 -49.73 58.47 -25.58
C PRO A 684 -49.27 59.30 -26.78
N PRO A 685 -49.62 60.59 -26.88
CA PRO A 685 -49.16 61.46 -27.98
C PRO A 685 -47.64 61.60 -28.07
N SER A 686 -46.94 61.55 -26.93
CA SER A 686 -45.49 61.53 -26.87
C SER A 686 -44.96 60.67 -25.73
N TRP A 687 -43.73 60.21 -25.90
CA TRP A 687 -42.97 59.51 -24.88
C TRP A 687 -41.54 60.02 -24.86
N TYR A 688 -40.87 59.84 -23.74
CA TYR A 688 -39.43 59.97 -23.64
C TYR A 688 -38.89 59.11 -22.50
N MET A 689 -37.60 58.84 -22.52
CA MET A 689 -36.94 57.97 -21.57
C MET A 689 -35.74 58.67 -20.95
N GLY A 690 -35.72 58.72 -19.63
CA GLY A 690 -34.56 59.07 -18.83
C GLY A 690 -33.82 57.83 -18.37
N ILE A 691 -32.50 57.88 -18.34
CA ILE A 691 -31.67 56.85 -17.71
C ILE A 691 -30.90 57.45 -16.53
N SER A 692 -30.56 56.60 -15.56
CA SER A 692 -29.74 56.97 -14.42
C SER A 692 -28.84 55.80 -13.99
N LEU A 693 -27.67 56.12 -13.43
CA LEU A 693 -26.81 55.14 -12.76
C LEU A 693 -27.08 55.06 -11.26
N ASN A 694 -27.66 56.11 -10.66
CA ASN A 694 -27.81 56.27 -9.21
C ASN A 694 -29.27 56.50 -8.76
N GLY A 695 -30.22 56.59 -9.69
CA GLY A 695 -31.64 56.76 -9.43
C GLY A 695 -32.07 58.20 -9.10
N SER A 696 -31.12 59.12 -8.93
CA SER A 696 -31.36 60.52 -8.53
C SER A 696 -30.99 61.53 -9.61
N SER A 697 -29.97 61.26 -10.42
CA SER A 697 -29.55 62.10 -11.55
C SER A 697 -29.99 61.45 -12.87
N TRP A 698 -30.82 62.15 -13.64
CA TRP A 698 -31.45 61.60 -14.84
C TRP A 698 -30.96 62.32 -16.10
N VAL A 699 -30.62 61.53 -17.12
CA VAL A 699 -30.30 62.05 -18.46
C VAL A 699 -31.37 61.54 -19.42
N ILE A 700 -32.07 62.47 -20.09
CA ILE A 700 -33.03 62.11 -21.13
C ILE A 700 -32.25 61.61 -22.36
N GLN A 701 -32.53 60.39 -22.77
CA GLN A 701 -31.78 59.68 -23.81
C GLN A 701 -32.52 59.58 -25.12
N ASP A 702 -33.84 59.52 -25.09
CA ASP A 702 -34.66 59.29 -26.27
C ASP A 702 -36.08 59.82 -26.02
N GLY A 703 -36.78 60.13 -27.10
CA GLY A 703 -38.16 60.57 -27.06
C GLY A 703 -38.68 60.89 -28.44
N SER A 704 -39.99 60.75 -28.61
CA SER A 704 -40.65 61.01 -29.89
C SER A 704 -42.14 61.22 -29.70
N SER A 705 -42.79 61.82 -30.70
CA SER A 705 -44.24 61.71 -30.84
C SER A 705 -44.61 60.30 -31.29
N LEU A 706 -45.75 59.78 -30.84
CA LEU A 706 -46.24 58.46 -31.28
C LEU A 706 -47.38 58.67 -32.28
N SER A 707 -47.27 58.05 -33.44
CA SER A 707 -48.36 57.89 -34.42
C SER A 707 -48.76 56.42 -34.60
N TYR A 708 -48.35 55.55 -33.67
CA TYR A 708 -48.57 54.11 -33.72
C TYR A 708 -50.06 53.77 -33.54
N ALA A 709 -50.52 52.67 -34.16
CA ALA A 709 -51.86 52.10 -33.97
C ALA A 709 -51.96 51.33 -32.63
N SER A 710 -53.17 51.05 -32.16
CA SER A 710 -53.39 50.22 -30.95
C SER A 710 -52.72 48.84 -31.10
N GLY A 711 -52.12 48.34 -30.02
CA GLY A 711 -51.44 47.04 -29.98
C GLY A 711 -50.06 46.98 -30.63
N GLN A 712 -49.46 48.12 -31.00
CA GLN A 712 -48.11 48.17 -31.57
C GLN A 712 -47.04 48.27 -30.47
N THR A 713 -45.94 47.53 -30.66
CA THR A 713 -44.74 47.62 -29.82
C THR A 713 -43.81 48.71 -30.34
N LEU A 714 -43.48 49.68 -29.50
CA LEU A 714 -42.38 50.60 -29.73
C LEU A 714 -41.08 49.84 -29.54
N ILE A 715 -40.29 49.73 -30.61
CA ILE A 715 -38.94 49.17 -30.55
C ILE A 715 -37.95 50.32 -30.74
N ARG A 716 -36.97 50.38 -29.84
CA ARG A 716 -35.83 51.27 -29.95
C ARG A 716 -34.54 50.49 -29.84
N ASP A 717 -33.73 50.61 -30.88
CA ASP A 717 -32.42 50.02 -30.97
C ASP A 717 -31.36 51.08 -30.66
N TYR A 718 -30.57 50.81 -29.63
CA TYR A 718 -29.48 51.63 -29.12
C TYR A 718 -28.11 51.04 -29.45
N SER A 719 -28.04 49.88 -30.10
CA SER A 719 -26.78 49.18 -30.41
C SER A 719 -25.79 50.01 -31.23
N GLN A 720 -26.29 50.98 -32.02
CA GLN A 720 -25.48 51.87 -32.85
C GLN A 720 -25.06 53.17 -32.15
N ARG A 721 -25.41 53.38 -30.88
CA ARG A 721 -24.96 54.56 -30.12
C ARG A 721 -23.47 54.45 -29.79
N SER A 722 -22.83 55.59 -29.56
CA SER A 722 -21.46 55.63 -29.05
C SER A 722 -21.36 54.82 -27.76
N GLY A 723 -20.48 53.82 -27.72
CA GLY A 723 -20.38 52.83 -26.63
C GLY A 723 -21.22 51.56 -26.80
N GLY A 724 -21.93 51.40 -27.93
CA GLY A 724 -22.63 50.17 -28.29
C GLY A 724 -23.98 49.94 -27.59
N GLY A 725 -24.52 50.95 -26.91
CA GLY A 725 -25.77 50.86 -26.13
C GLY A 725 -25.91 52.00 -25.11
N LEU A 726 -26.86 51.85 -24.17
CA LEU A 726 -27.08 52.75 -23.04
C LEU A 726 -26.64 52.09 -21.73
N ASN A 727 -25.59 52.61 -21.10
CA ASN A 727 -25.17 52.15 -19.78
C ASN A 727 -26.07 52.74 -18.69
N THR A 728 -26.86 51.89 -18.05
CA THR A 728 -27.81 52.34 -17.02
C THR A 728 -28.15 51.24 -16.02
N ARG A 729 -28.46 51.65 -14.79
CA ARG A 729 -29.12 50.79 -13.81
C ARG A 729 -30.61 51.10 -13.70
N TYR A 730 -30.98 52.36 -13.84
CA TYR A 730 -32.35 52.82 -13.65
C TYR A 730 -32.88 53.46 -14.91
N VAL A 731 -34.06 53.03 -15.33
CA VAL A 731 -34.78 53.62 -16.45
C VAL A 731 -36.04 54.28 -15.91
N ARG A 732 -36.31 55.50 -16.38
CA ARG A 732 -37.59 56.16 -16.17
C ARG A 732 -38.23 56.43 -17.51
N PHE A 733 -39.32 55.74 -17.78
CA PHE A 733 -40.08 55.89 -19.01
C PHE A 733 -41.25 56.83 -18.76
N TYR A 734 -41.35 57.89 -19.55
CA TYR A 734 -42.35 58.94 -19.46
C TYR A 734 -43.32 58.86 -20.64
N ALA A 735 -44.60 59.11 -20.35
CA ALA A 735 -45.66 59.22 -21.34
C ALA A 735 -46.49 60.49 -21.05
N SER A 736 -46.80 61.28 -22.08
CA SER A 736 -47.54 62.54 -21.93
C SER A 736 -48.48 62.84 -23.11
N GLY A 737 -49.59 63.52 -22.83
CA GLY A 737 -50.44 64.20 -23.83
C GLY A 737 -51.97 64.13 -23.60
N THR A 738 -52.72 64.81 -24.47
CA THR A 738 -54.19 64.84 -24.49
C THR A 738 -54.71 63.81 -25.51
N PHE A 739 -55.58 62.89 -25.10
CA PHE A 739 -56.11 61.81 -25.94
C PHE A 739 -57.44 62.21 -26.59
N PRO A 740 -57.50 62.56 -27.89
CA PRO A 740 -58.75 62.99 -28.52
C PRO A 740 -59.67 61.78 -28.75
N GLY A 741 -60.89 61.81 -28.20
CA GLY A 741 -61.91 60.78 -28.43
C GLY A 741 -61.95 59.61 -27.43
N ILE A 742 -61.12 59.62 -26.39
CA ILE A 742 -61.09 58.59 -25.35
C ILE A 742 -61.39 59.26 -24.01
N THR A 743 -62.42 58.80 -23.31
CA THR A 743 -62.93 59.53 -22.14
C THR A 743 -62.15 59.27 -20.85
N GLN A 744 -61.32 58.22 -20.71
CA GLN A 744 -60.71 57.94 -19.39
C GLN A 744 -59.22 57.52 -19.31
N PHE A 745 -58.62 56.60 -20.11
CA PHE A 745 -57.19 56.20 -19.92
C PHE A 745 -56.45 55.67 -21.17
N SER A 746 -55.10 55.72 -21.17
CA SER A 746 -54.19 54.98 -22.08
C SER A 746 -53.48 53.85 -21.35
N GLN A 747 -53.08 52.77 -22.04
CA GLN A 747 -52.58 51.53 -21.41
C GLN A 747 -51.18 51.20 -21.93
N ILE A 748 -50.19 51.08 -21.04
CA ILE A 748 -48.86 50.53 -21.34
C ILE A 748 -48.76 49.18 -20.63
N CYS A 749 -48.51 48.12 -21.36
CA CYS A 749 -48.63 46.75 -20.85
C CYS A 749 -47.31 46.09 -20.52
N ASP A 750 -46.21 46.49 -21.16
CA ASP A 750 -44.91 45.88 -20.91
C ASP A 750 -43.77 46.83 -21.33
N VAL A 751 -42.65 46.78 -20.62
CA VAL A 751 -41.40 47.45 -20.97
C VAL A 751 -40.26 46.45 -20.80
N ARG A 752 -39.61 46.08 -21.90
CA ARG A 752 -38.53 45.07 -21.94
C ARG A 752 -37.22 45.72 -22.36
N PHE A 753 -36.13 45.25 -21.76
CA PHE A 753 -34.78 45.67 -22.10
C PHE A 753 -33.94 44.47 -22.53
N TYR A 754 -33.05 44.69 -23.49
CA TYR A 754 -32.19 43.66 -24.06
C TYR A 754 -30.74 44.15 -24.14
N ARG A 755 -29.80 43.20 -23.95
CA ARG A 755 -28.35 43.42 -23.98
C ARG A 755 -27.69 43.11 -25.31
#